data_AF-A0A2G7FIW9-F1
#
_entry.id   AF-A0A2G7FIW9-F1
#
_cell.length_a   1.000
_cell.length_b   1.000
_cell.length_c   1.000
_cell.angle_alpha   90.00
_cell.angle_beta   90.00
_cell.angle_gamma   90.00
#
_symmetry.space_group_name_H-M   'P 1'
#
loop_
_entity.id
_entity.type
_entity.pdbx_description
1 polymer ?
#
loop_
_entity_poly.entity_id
_entity_poly.type
_entity_poly.pdbx_seq_one_letter_code
_entity_poly.pdbx_strand_id
1 'polypeptide(L)'
;MKLTRLAALNTLATLTVAWLPTTDKIITSSNGTDLFGASHGKIRGVNLGSQFVFEPWIATKAWSELGCEGQESEFDCVMKLGQDAANKAFAKHWDSWITKEDIREIRSYGLNTIRIPVGYWMNEDLIYHDSDDAGLYIIIDLHGAPGAQVAKNAFTGQFADTPGFYVDFQYQRALEFLEWMTIKVHTLHNFRNVGMLEVVNEPVQNPQVTTTLRSNYYPNAFHTIRRVEGALGIDRKDYLHIQMMDDAWGAGDPHEHLTDDYYAAYDNHRYLKWDPRVEVSKDGYIKASCNDNVATNWPAIIGEWSLGVPDNVQETADWEPYSNLDFYQKWFAAQVKNYEQHQGWIFWTWKTQLGEYRWSYRGAEVLLPPAQPPAPHPLVGRTITLHPIQESHTEGLWNVVGGTADPQKTAVWTYLPEGPYPEDTYTDFATSIRKKTTSKDPFFYTIFDNRTQKPQGWITLMSIVPEHLRVEIGHVLFGPELQRTTGATEAVYLLLRYALEELGYRRVEWKCNDLNEGRANNWILQTQTRQHTTMASKTAFLILDLQKGVTGQILDDSTPERESYIHRLASVVKTARDKSIQIIHVKTAFRCGFPDLHPRNPSAQRVIPTGKYTEGDESVELHPAVAPHENDIVTTKRRVSAFVGSDLDVVLRSSRIEHLVVVGLITSGAVLSTVRQAADLDYGLTVLHDLCLDRDQEVHDVLMKVIAKQADVVRSEEWLARL
;
A
#
# COMPACT_ATOMS: atom_id res chain seq x y z
N MET A 1 -29.27 1.62 64.40
CA MET A 1 -28.17 1.99 63.47
C MET A 1 -27.63 0.69 62.89
N LYS A 2 -28.15 0.12 61.80
CA LYS A 2 -28.14 0.53 60.38
C LYS A 2 -26.76 1.00 59.91
N LEU A 3 -26.02 0.11 59.25
CA LEU A 3 -25.17 0.43 58.10
C LEU A 3 -25.18 -0.77 57.14
N THR A 4 -25.42 -0.43 55.89
CA THR A 4 -25.97 -1.18 54.77
C THR A 4 -24.92 -1.97 54.01
N ARG A 5 -25.33 -3.16 53.52
CA ARG A 5 -24.64 -3.93 52.49
C ARG A 5 -24.63 -3.13 51.17
N LEU A 6 -23.46 -2.87 50.59
CA LEU A 6 -23.33 -2.60 49.16
C LEU A 6 -23.01 -3.92 48.46
N ALA A 7 -23.97 -4.41 47.67
CA ALA A 7 -23.72 -5.42 46.65
C ALA A 7 -23.18 -4.68 45.42
N ALA A 8 -21.92 -4.93 45.06
CA ALA A 8 -21.41 -4.52 43.76
C ALA A 8 -21.95 -5.49 42.71
N LEU A 9 -22.77 -4.98 41.78
CA LEU A 9 -23.16 -5.69 40.56
C LEU A 9 -21.89 -5.98 39.76
N ASN A 10 -21.59 -7.26 39.53
CA ASN A 10 -20.71 -7.68 38.44
C ASN A 10 -21.50 -7.55 37.13
N THR A 11 -21.32 -6.45 36.41
CA THR A 11 -21.63 -6.41 34.97
C THR A 11 -20.54 -7.20 34.25
N LEU A 12 -20.86 -8.42 33.83
CA LEU A 12 -20.13 -9.12 32.80
C LEU A 12 -20.18 -8.26 31.54
N ALA A 13 -19.10 -7.55 31.22
CA ALA A 13 -18.87 -7.08 29.87
C ALA A 13 -18.76 -8.33 29.00
N THR A 14 -19.82 -8.62 28.25
CA THR A 14 -19.75 -9.51 27.10
C THR A 14 -18.57 -9.06 26.25
N LEU A 15 -17.56 -9.91 26.14
CA LEU A 15 -16.53 -9.78 25.11
C LEU A 15 -17.29 -9.70 23.78
N THR A 16 -17.43 -8.50 23.23
CA THR A 16 -17.87 -8.30 21.87
C THR A 16 -16.83 -9.01 21.01
N VAL A 17 -17.22 -10.18 20.49
CA VAL A 17 -16.48 -10.83 19.40
C VAL A 17 -16.39 -9.76 18.32
N ALA A 18 -15.17 -9.42 17.91
CA ALA A 18 -14.94 -8.40 16.91
C ALA A 18 -15.70 -8.81 15.65
N TRP A 19 -16.79 -8.10 15.37
CA TRP A 19 -17.57 -8.23 14.16
C TRP A 19 -16.62 -8.14 12.97
N LEU A 20 -16.59 -9.18 12.15
CA LEU A 20 -15.95 -9.18 10.84
C LEU A 20 -16.87 -9.94 9.90
N PRO A 21 -16.94 -9.55 8.61
CA PRO A 21 -17.63 -10.37 7.62
C PRO A 21 -17.19 -11.83 7.65
N THR A 22 -15.98 -12.18 8.09
CA THR A 22 -15.48 -13.56 8.19
C THR A 22 -15.80 -14.32 9.48
N THR A 23 -16.17 -13.66 10.59
CA THR A 23 -16.28 -14.34 11.88
C THR A 23 -17.50 -15.25 11.96
N ASP A 24 -18.60 -14.81 11.36
CA ASP A 24 -19.88 -15.49 11.56
C ASP A 24 -20.56 -15.92 10.24
N LYS A 25 -20.16 -15.36 9.10
CA LYS A 25 -20.64 -15.73 7.76
C LYS A 25 -19.50 -15.77 6.76
N ILE A 26 -18.91 -16.93 6.46
CA ILE A 26 -17.81 -16.98 5.48
C ILE A 26 -18.33 -16.55 4.09
N ILE A 27 -17.89 -15.39 3.62
CA ILE A 27 -18.25 -14.87 2.31
C ILE A 27 -17.15 -15.25 1.33
N THR A 28 -17.50 -16.16 0.43
CA THR A 28 -16.58 -16.66 -0.60
C THR A 28 -17.03 -16.23 -1.98
N SER A 29 -16.09 -16.04 -2.90
CA SER A 29 -16.42 -16.00 -4.33
C SER A 29 -16.93 -17.36 -4.81
N SER A 30 -17.51 -17.41 -6.03
CA SER A 30 -17.92 -18.65 -6.72
C SER A 30 -16.93 -19.81 -6.63
N ASN A 31 -15.64 -19.51 -6.69
CA ASN A 31 -14.55 -20.49 -6.66
C ASN A 31 -14.09 -20.85 -5.23
N GLY A 32 -14.79 -20.39 -4.19
CA GLY A 32 -14.53 -20.73 -2.79
C GLY A 32 -13.47 -19.86 -2.09
N THR A 33 -12.94 -18.82 -2.74
CA THR A 33 -11.95 -17.92 -2.11
C THR A 33 -12.64 -17.01 -1.09
N ASP A 34 -12.14 -16.98 0.14
CA ASP A 34 -12.52 -16.00 1.16
C ASP A 34 -12.20 -14.58 0.68
N LEU A 35 -13.23 -13.74 0.55
CA LEU A 35 -13.12 -12.37 0.03
C LEU A 35 -12.37 -11.42 0.98
N PHE A 36 -12.30 -11.77 2.25
CA PHE A 36 -11.76 -10.92 3.31
C PHE A 36 -10.48 -11.48 3.95
N GLY A 37 -10.09 -12.71 3.59
CA GLY A 37 -8.86 -13.33 4.08
C GLY A 37 -7.61 -12.48 3.83
N ALA A 38 -7.50 -11.88 2.63
CA ALA A 38 -6.36 -11.02 2.27
C ALA A 38 -6.38 -9.64 2.95
N SER A 39 -7.55 -9.14 3.38
CA SER A 39 -7.69 -7.86 4.07
C SER A 39 -7.70 -7.99 5.60
N HIS A 40 -7.44 -9.19 6.13
CA HIS A 40 -7.56 -9.49 7.56
C HIS A 40 -8.94 -9.08 8.12
N GLY A 41 -10.00 -9.29 7.33
CA GLY A 41 -11.38 -8.96 7.72
C GLY A 41 -11.82 -7.52 7.46
N LYS A 42 -10.96 -6.64 6.93
CA LYS A 42 -11.31 -5.22 6.67
C LYS A 42 -12.06 -5.03 5.37
N ILE A 43 -13.02 -4.10 5.37
CA ILE A 43 -13.70 -3.59 4.19
C ILE A 43 -12.78 -2.60 3.47
N ARG A 44 -12.55 -2.84 2.17
CA ARG A 44 -11.85 -1.93 1.26
C ARG A 44 -12.67 -1.86 -0.01
N GLY A 45 -13.40 -0.76 -0.17
CA GLY A 45 -14.40 -0.69 -1.23
C GLY A 45 -14.51 0.66 -1.92
N VAL A 46 -15.40 0.68 -2.91
CA VAL A 46 -15.82 1.87 -3.65
C VAL A 46 -17.35 1.88 -3.77
N ASN A 47 -17.91 3.07 -3.80
CA ASN A 47 -19.32 3.27 -4.12
C ASN A 47 -19.53 3.18 -5.64
N LEU A 48 -20.70 2.69 -6.06
CA LEU A 48 -21.14 2.72 -7.46
C LEU A 48 -22.06 3.93 -7.72
N GLY A 49 -21.51 5.12 -7.52
CA GLY A 49 -22.23 6.38 -7.64
C GLY A 49 -22.80 6.60 -9.05
N SER A 50 -23.99 7.18 -9.11
CA SER A 50 -24.75 7.40 -10.34
C SER A 50 -25.09 6.15 -11.14
N GLN A 51 -24.98 4.93 -10.59
CA GLN A 51 -25.49 3.74 -11.28
C GLN A 51 -27.02 3.65 -11.19
N PHE A 52 -27.59 3.52 -9.99
CA PHE A 52 -29.04 3.35 -9.80
C PHE A 52 -29.73 4.49 -9.05
N VAL A 53 -28.95 5.45 -8.55
CA VAL A 53 -29.42 6.77 -8.11
C VAL A 53 -28.48 7.80 -8.70
N PHE A 54 -28.97 8.56 -9.67
CA PHE A 54 -28.18 9.45 -10.50
C PHE A 54 -27.90 10.79 -9.81
N GLU A 55 -26.63 11.17 -9.76
CA GLU A 55 -26.18 12.50 -9.37
C GLU A 55 -25.57 13.22 -10.58
N PRO A 56 -26.20 14.31 -11.07
CA PRO A 56 -25.78 14.95 -12.32
C PRO A 56 -24.30 15.37 -12.35
N TRP A 57 -23.73 15.77 -11.21
CA TRP A 57 -22.34 16.22 -11.13
C TRP A 57 -21.30 15.10 -11.33
N ILE A 58 -21.66 13.85 -11.02
CA ILE A 58 -20.77 12.68 -11.22
C ILE A 58 -20.65 12.36 -12.70
N ALA A 59 -21.74 12.49 -13.46
CA ALA A 59 -21.85 12.00 -14.83
C ALA A 59 -22.58 12.99 -15.75
N THR A 60 -22.15 14.25 -15.78
CA THR A 60 -22.79 15.36 -16.49
C THR A 60 -23.09 15.06 -17.97
N LYS A 61 -22.16 14.40 -18.68
CA LYS A 61 -22.36 14.04 -20.09
C LYS A 61 -23.40 12.93 -20.23
N ALA A 62 -23.36 11.91 -19.38
CA ALA A 62 -24.38 10.87 -19.39
C ALA A 62 -25.76 11.44 -19.06
N TRP A 63 -25.84 12.38 -18.11
CA TRP A 63 -27.08 13.09 -17.77
C TRP A 63 -27.68 13.87 -18.95
N SER A 64 -26.84 14.57 -19.72
CA SER A 64 -27.28 15.24 -20.95
C SER A 64 -27.70 14.23 -22.02
N GLU A 65 -26.97 13.12 -22.20
CA GLU A 65 -27.31 12.05 -23.15
C GLU A 65 -28.63 11.33 -22.82
N LEU A 66 -29.05 11.31 -21.55
CA LEU A 66 -30.38 10.85 -21.13
C LEU A 66 -31.51 11.81 -21.54
N GLY A 67 -31.19 13.06 -21.93
CA GLY A 67 -32.16 14.12 -22.15
C GLY A 67 -32.54 14.87 -20.87
N CYS A 68 -31.85 14.61 -19.77
CA CYS A 68 -32.13 15.19 -18.45
C CYS A 68 -31.45 16.54 -18.20
N GLU A 69 -30.79 17.14 -19.20
CA GLU A 69 -30.09 18.41 -19.03
C GLU A 69 -30.99 19.49 -18.42
N GLY A 70 -30.45 20.20 -17.42
CA GLY A 70 -31.13 21.23 -16.64
C GLY A 70 -32.15 20.69 -15.62
N GLN A 71 -32.22 19.38 -15.39
CA GLN A 71 -33.00 18.78 -14.30
C GLN A 71 -32.10 18.47 -13.10
N GLU A 72 -32.66 18.61 -11.91
CA GLU A 72 -31.93 18.51 -10.64
C GLU A 72 -31.85 17.07 -10.11
N SER A 73 -32.83 16.22 -10.42
CA SER A 73 -32.89 14.83 -9.93
C SER A 73 -33.48 13.84 -10.93
N GLU A 74 -33.40 12.54 -10.62
CA GLU A 74 -34.04 11.47 -11.40
C GLU A 74 -35.54 11.70 -11.57
N PHE A 75 -36.24 12.05 -10.49
CA PHE A 75 -37.69 12.31 -10.55
C PHE A 75 -38.00 13.47 -11.49
N ASP A 76 -37.26 14.57 -11.43
CA ASP A 76 -37.44 15.71 -12.34
C ASP A 76 -37.21 15.29 -13.80
N CYS A 77 -36.20 14.44 -14.04
CA CYS A 77 -35.97 13.90 -15.37
C CYS A 77 -37.09 12.99 -15.86
N VAL A 78 -37.56 12.04 -15.03
CA VAL A 78 -38.67 11.15 -15.38
C VAL A 78 -39.93 11.96 -15.67
N MET A 79 -40.22 12.99 -14.87
CA MET A 79 -41.36 13.90 -15.08
C MET A 79 -41.23 14.70 -16.39
N LYS A 80 -40.02 15.13 -16.75
CA LYS A 80 -39.74 15.82 -18.02
C LYS A 80 -39.88 14.91 -19.23
N LEU A 81 -39.30 13.72 -19.19
CA LEU A 81 -39.25 12.79 -20.33
C LEU A 81 -40.56 12.00 -20.51
N GLY A 82 -41.27 11.75 -19.41
CA GLY A 82 -42.32 10.74 -19.33
C GLY A 82 -41.75 9.33 -19.13
N GLN A 83 -42.53 8.46 -18.46
CA GLN A 83 -42.07 7.15 -17.98
C GLN A 83 -41.43 6.27 -19.06
N ASP A 84 -42.09 6.06 -20.21
CA ASP A 84 -41.59 5.14 -21.24
C ASP A 84 -40.25 5.59 -21.86
N ALA A 85 -40.07 6.91 -22.02
CA ALA A 85 -38.84 7.49 -22.55
C ALA A 85 -37.74 7.44 -21.50
N ALA A 86 -38.06 7.77 -20.25
CA ALA A 86 -37.15 7.66 -19.12
C ALA A 86 -36.65 6.21 -18.94
N ASN A 87 -37.54 5.22 -18.92
CA ASN A 87 -37.17 3.81 -18.78
C ASN A 87 -36.16 3.36 -19.83
N LYS A 88 -36.34 3.75 -21.10
CA LYS A 88 -35.40 3.43 -22.17
C LYS A 88 -34.06 4.15 -22.00
N ALA A 89 -34.09 5.41 -21.59
CA ALA A 89 -32.89 6.22 -21.38
C ALA A 89 -32.06 5.66 -20.22
N PHE A 90 -32.69 5.45 -19.06
CA PHE A 90 -32.03 4.90 -17.87
C PHE A 90 -31.55 3.47 -18.08
N ALA A 91 -32.28 2.60 -18.80
CA ALA A 91 -31.80 1.27 -19.15
C ALA A 91 -30.47 1.31 -19.93
N LYS A 92 -30.36 2.21 -20.92
CA LYS A 92 -29.10 2.39 -21.67
C LYS A 92 -27.96 2.86 -20.76
N HIS A 93 -28.24 3.73 -19.81
CA HIS A 93 -27.26 4.19 -18.83
C HIS A 93 -26.82 3.05 -17.92
N TRP A 94 -27.75 2.28 -17.35
CA TRP A 94 -27.44 1.13 -16.49
C TRP A 94 -26.57 0.08 -17.19
N ASP A 95 -26.78 -0.15 -18.49
CA ASP A 95 -26.01 -1.10 -19.30
C ASP A 95 -24.58 -0.62 -19.63
N SER A 96 -24.29 0.68 -19.50
CA SER A 96 -23.05 1.28 -20.00
C SER A 96 -22.23 2.06 -18.96
N TRP A 97 -22.86 2.47 -17.85
CA TRP A 97 -22.17 3.20 -16.80
C TRP A 97 -21.27 2.27 -16.00
N ILE A 98 -21.76 1.38 -15.14
CA ILE A 98 -20.93 0.35 -14.52
C ILE A 98 -21.01 -0.96 -15.32
N THR A 99 -19.86 -1.43 -15.80
CA THR A 99 -19.75 -2.62 -16.66
C THR A 99 -19.05 -3.77 -15.96
N LYS A 100 -19.05 -4.97 -16.56
CA LYS A 100 -18.26 -6.11 -16.07
C LYS A 100 -16.75 -5.80 -16.01
N GLU A 101 -16.25 -4.90 -16.85
CA GLU A 101 -14.83 -4.53 -16.82
C GLU A 101 -14.50 -3.66 -15.60
N ASP A 102 -15.37 -2.71 -15.26
CA ASP A 102 -15.25 -1.93 -14.03
C ASP A 102 -15.14 -2.84 -12.80
N ILE A 103 -15.97 -3.89 -12.75
CA ILE A 103 -15.95 -4.87 -11.66
C ILE A 103 -14.62 -5.66 -11.62
N ARG A 104 -14.02 -5.99 -12.78
CA ARG A 104 -12.71 -6.64 -12.83
C ARG A 104 -11.58 -5.72 -12.36
N GLU A 105 -11.61 -4.46 -12.78
CA GLU A 105 -10.64 -3.44 -12.37
C GLU A 105 -10.71 -3.19 -10.85
N ILE A 106 -11.92 -3.06 -10.28
CA ILE A 106 -12.12 -2.92 -8.82
C ILE A 106 -11.38 -4.04 -8.07
N ARG A 107 -11.54 -5.29 -8.51
CA ARG A 107 -10.85 -6.43 -7.90
C ARG A 107 -9.35 -6.42 -8.13
N SER A 108 -8.89 -6.03 -9.32
CA SER A 108 -7.46 -6.03 -9.64
C SER A 108 -6.69 -5.05 -8.75
N TYR A 109 -7.36 -4.02 -8.24
CA TYR A 109 -6.82 -3.09 -7.24
C TYR A 109 -6.81 -3.64 -5.81
N GLY A 110 -7.27 -4.87 -5.60
CA GLY A 110 -7.35 -5.50 -4.29
C GLY A 110 -8.52 -5.03 -3.43
N LEU A 111 -9.51 -4.35 -4.03
CA LEU A 111 -10.76 -4.02 -3.35
C LEU A 111 -11.62 -5.28 -3.21
N ASN A 112 -12.34 -5.38 -2.09
CA ASN A 112 -13.15 -6.54 -1.74
C ASN A 112 -14.64 -6.22 -1.55
N THR A 113 -15.02 -4.94 -1.56
CA THR A 113 -16.38 -4.49 -1.26
C THR A 113 -16.87 -3.47 -2.28
N ILE A 114 -18.14 -3.54 -2.64
CA ILE A 114 -18.86 -2.48 -3.37
C ILE A 114 -20.11 -2.09 -2.58
N ARG A 115 -20.33 -0.77 -2.45
CA ARG A 115 -21.59 -0.21 -1.94
C ARG A 115 -22.41 0.28 -3.13
N ILE A 116 -23.66 -0.12 -3.18
CA ILE A 116 -24.57 0.10 -4.31
C ILE A 116 -25.74 0.96 -3.83
N PRO A 117 -25.70 2.28 -4.07
CA PRO A 117 -26.83 3.18 -3.89
C PRO A 117 -28.02 2.76 -4.74
N VAL A 118 -29.18 2.55 -4.11
CA VAL A 118 -30.45 2.24 -4.80
C VAL A 118 -31.59 3.10 -4.26
N GLY A 119 -32.52 3.47 -5.14
CA GLY A 119 -33.75 4.15 -4.75
C GLY A 119 -34.86 3.18 -4.38
N TYR A 120 -35.78 3.59 -3.50
CA TYR A 120 -36.95 2.77 -3.15
C TYR A 120 -37.83 2.42 -4.37
N TRP A 121 -37.79 3.27 -5.41
CA TRP A 121 -38.48 3.07 -6.69
C TRP A 121 -37.88 1.93 -7.53
N MET A 122 -36.79 1.30 -7.10
CA MET A 122 -36.27 0.09 -7.77
C MET A 122 -37.26 -1.09 -7.69
N ASN A 123 -38.20 -1.06 -6.74
CA ASN A 123 -39.29 -2.03 -6.65
C ASN A 123 -40.49 -1.62 -7.54
N GLU A 124 -40.40 -1.92 -8.83
CA GLU A 124 -41.49 -1.73 -9.82
C GLU A 124 -42.09 -3.08 -10.32
N ASP A 125 -41.89 -4.18 -9.58
CA ASP A 125 -42.18 -5.59 -9.93
C ASP A 125 -41.27 -6.27 -11.01
N LEU A 126 -40.39 -5.57 -11.75
CA LEU A 126 -39.61 -6.14 -12.87
C LEU A 126 -38.24 -5.47 -13.13
N ILE A 127 -37.18 -5.79 -12.38
CA ILE A 127 -35.81 -5.51 -12.86
C ILE A 127 -34.92 -6.74 -12.63
N TYR A 128 -34.47 -7.35 -13.75
CA TYR A 128 -33.54 -8.49 -13.80
C TYR A 128 -32.24 -8.02 -14.44
N HIS A 129 -31.11 -8.10 -13.73
CA HIS A 129 -29.80 -8.09 -14.35
C HIS A 129 -28.81 -9.03 -13.64
N ASP A 130 -27.99 -9.64 -14.47
CA ASP A 130 -27.05 -10.72 -14.21
C ASP A 130 -25.80 -10.17 -13.50
N SER A 131 -25.82 -10.15 -12.15
CA SER A 131 -24.61 -9.99 -11.36
C SER A 131 -23.82 -11.30 -11.42
N ASP A 132 -22.95 -11.36 -12.42
CA ASP A 132 -21.90 -12.35 -12.53
C ASP A 132 -21.10 -12.40 -11.21
N ASP A 133 -20.50 -13.56 -10.91
CA ASP A 133 -19.77 -13.76 -9.66
C ASP A 133 -18.53 -12.88 -9.58
N ALA A 134 -18.73 -11.66 -9.12
CA ALA A 134 -17.68 -10.68 -9.03
C ALA A 134 -16.69 -10.99 -7.92
N GLY A 135 -16.93 -11.93 -7.01
CA GLY A 135 -16.09 -12.13 -5.84
C GLY A 135 -15.81 -10.83 -5.08
N LEU A 136 -16.88 -10.06 -4.83
CA LEU A 136 -16.90 -8.84 -4.03
C LEU A 136 -18.05 -8.95 -3.05
N TYR A 137 -17.84 -8.47 -1.83
CA TYR A 137 -18.90 -8.26 -0.84
C TYR A 137 -19.76 -7.07 -1.25
N ILE A 138 -21.08 -7.21 -1.11
CA ILE A 138 -22.03 -6.18 -1.54
C ILE A 138 -22.80 -5.63 -0.35
N ILE A 139 -22.78 -4.30 -0.24
CA ILE A 139 -23.68 -3.50 0.58
C ILE A 139 -24.71 -2.87 -0.34
N ILE A 140 -26.00 -3.18 -0.14
CA ILE A 140 -27.08 -2.48 -0.83
C ILE A 140 -27.56 -1.37 0.08
N ASP A 141 -27.58 -0.14 -0.44
CA ASP A 141 -27.91 1.05 0.33
C ASP A 141 -29.21 1.68 -0.15
N LEU A 142 -30.19 1.84 0.75
CA LEU A 142 -31.38 2.65 0.49
C LEU A 142 -31.00 4.14 0.44
N HIS A 143 -30.50 4.55 -0.72
CA HIS A 143 -29.93 5.87 -0.95
C HIS A 143 -31.01 6.94 -1.19
N GLY A 144 -32.08 6.58 -1.88
CA GLY A 144 -33.25 7.43 -2.10
C GLY A 144 -34.46 6.91 -1.33
N ALA A 145 -34.80 7.55 -0.20
CA ALA A 145 -35.93 7.15 0.63
C ALA A 145 -37.26 7.78 0.13
N PRO A 146 -38.43 7.15 0.38
CA PRO A 146 -39.73 7.68 -0.01
C PRO A 146 -39.97 9.11 0.48
N GLY A 147 -40.16 10.04 -0.46
CA GLY A 147 -40.41 11.45 -0.16
C GLY A 147 -39.17 12.29 0.16
N ALA A 148 -37.97 11.77 -0.12
CA ALA A 148 -36.67 12.37 0.16
C ALA A 148 -36.41 12.58 1.66
N GLN A 149 -35.33 11.97 2.14
CA GLN A 149 -34.85 12.10 3.51
C GLN A 149 -34.06 13.40 3.74
N VAL A 150 -33.61 14.06 2.67
CA VAL A 150 -32.97 15.38 2.66
C VAL A 150 -33.59 16.25 1.58
N ALA A 151 -33.80 17.53 1.87
CA ALA A 151 -34.33 18.48 0.90
C ALA A 151 -33.26 18.95 -0.08
N LYS A 152 -33.68 19.25 -1.32
CA LYS A 152 -32.87 19.91 -2.35
C LYS A 152 -31.55 19.21 -2.62
N ASN A 153 -31.59 17.88 -2.69
CA ASN A 153 -30.40 17.10 -2.98
C ASN A 153 -30.71 15.95 -3.95
N ALA A 154 -29.93 15.90 -5.04
CA ALA A 154 -30.07 14.93 -6.12
C ALA A 154 -29.83 13.49 -5.67
N PHE A 155 -28.94 13.28 -4.67
CA PHE A 155 -28.62 11.92 -4.20
C PHE A 155 -29.85 11.19 -3.61
N THR A 156 -30.89 11.92 -3.21
CA THR A 156 -32.13 11.28 -2.73
C THR A 156 -33.00 10.74 -3.89
N GLY A 157 -32.61 11.02 -5.13
CA GLY A 157 -33.36 10.81 -6.38
C GLY A 157 -34.54 11.74 -6.59
N GLN A 158 -34.91 12.55 -5.57
CA GLN A 158 -36.03 13.48 -5.62
C GLN A 158 -35.63 14.83 -5.04
N PHE A 159 -35.58 15.87 -5.88
CA PHE A 159 -35.24 17.24 -5.45
C PHE A 159 -36.41 17.94 -4.72
N ALA A 160 -36.79 17.42 -3.55
CA ALA A 160 -37.92 17.93 -2.77
C ALA A 160 -37.58 19.22 -2.01
N ASP A 161 -38.54 20.14 -1.88
CA ASP A 161 -38.36 21.40 -1.12
C ASP A 161 -38.17 21.18 0.39
N THR A 162 -38.78 20.12 0.93
CA THR A 162 -38.68 19.73 2.35
C THR A 162 -38.46 18.23 2.48
N PRO A 163 -37.78 17.74 3.52
CA PRO A 163 -37.67 16.31 3.77
C PRO A 163 -39.04 15.69 4.07
N GLY A 164 -39.54 14.84 3.17
CA GLY A 164 -40.85 14.19 3.29
C GLY A 164 -40.81 12.84 3.98
N PHE A 165 -39.63 12.26 4.20
CA PHE A 165 -39.46 10.89 4.68
C PHE A 165 -39.94 10.62 6.12
N TYR A 166 -39.87 11.61 7.01
CA TYR A 166 -40.02 11.41 8.46
C TYR A 166 -41.47 11.27 8.97
N VAL A 167 -42.28 10.46 8.28
CA VAL A 167 -43.69 10.21 8.58
C VAL A 167 -44.04 8.75 8.34
N ASP A 168 -45.01 8.23 9.10
CA ASP A 168 -45.37 6.79 9.10
C ASP A 168 -45.70 6.24 7.70
N PHE A 169 -46.37 7.02 6.86
CA PHE A 169 -46.68 6.61 5.48
C PHE A 169 -45.44 6.32 4.64
N GLN A 170 -44.40 7.15 4.76
CA GLN A 170 -43.17 6.98 4.00
C GLN A 170 -42.28 5.89 4.62
N TYR A 171 -42.26 5.79 5.95
CA TYR A 171 -41.62 4.66 6.64
C TYR A 171 -42.20 3.33 6.18
N GLN A 172 -43.52 3.19 6.09
CA GLN A 172 -44.16 1.96 5.63
C GLN A 172 -43.69 1.56 4.21
N ARG A 173 -43.58 2.51 3.29
CA ARG A 173 -43.09 2.26 1.93
C ARG A 173 -41.62 1.84 1.90
N ALA A 174 -40.79 2.41 2.77
CA ALA A 174 -39.40 1.99 2.91
C ALA A 174 -39.27 0.59 3.53
N LEU A 175 -40.12 0.26 4.51
CA LEU A 175 -40.19 -1.08 5.09
C LEU A 175 -40.64 -2.13 4.07
N GLU A 176 -41.60 -1.80 3.20
CA GLU A 176 -42.01 -2.66 2.07
C GLU A 176 -40.85 -2.92 1.10
N PHE A 177 -40.04 -1.89 0.80
CA PHE A 177 -38.81 -2.06 0.03
C PHE A 177 -37.80 -2.97 0.72
N LEU A 178 -37.56 -2.79 2.03
CA LEU A 178 -36.62 -3.62 2.78
C LEU A 178 -37.07 -5.08 2.88
N GLU A 179 -38.37 -5.33 3.06
CA GLU A 179 -38.96 -6.68 2.99
C GLU A 179 -38.70 -7.31 1.62
N TRP A 180 -39.02 -6.59 0.54
CA TRP A 180 -38.79 -7.05 -0.82
C TRP A 180 -37.31 -7.36 -1.09
N MET A 181 -36.40 -6.44 -0.73
CA MET A 181 -34.96 -6.62 -0.95
C MET A 181 -34.41 -7.80 -0.14
N THR A 182 -34.84 -7.96 1.12
CA THR A 182 -34.44 -9.10 1.96
C THR A 182 -34.86 -10.43 1.33
N ILE A 183 -36.08 -10.51 0.77
CA ILE A 183 -36.53 -11.68 0.03
C ILE A 183 -35.62 -11.93 -1.18
N LYS A 184 -35.32 -10.92 -1.99
CA LYS A 184 -34.47 -11.07 -3.18
C LYS A 184 -33.07 -11.55 -2.82
N VAL A 185 -32.47 -10.97 -1.79
CA VAL A 185 -31.12 -11.35 -1.33
C VAL A 185 -31.03 -12.82 -0.93
N HIS A 186 -32.02 -13.31 -0.20
CA HIS A 186 -32.02 -14.70 0.28
C HIS A 186 -32.55 -15.73 -0.73
N THR A 187 -33.30 -15.31 -1.76
CA THR A 187 -33.96 -16.24 -2.70
C THR A 187 -33.34 -16.26 -4.10
N LEU A 188 -32.61 -15.21 -4.49
CA LEU A 188 -32.03 -15.13 -5.82
C LEU A 188 -30.51 -15.33 -5.78
N HIS A 189 -30.05 -16.30 -6.57
CA HIS A 189 -28.64 -16.66 -6.63
C HIS A 189 -27.73 -15.47 -7.00
N ASN A 190 -28.18 -14.56 -7.86
CA ASN A 190 -27.40 -13.38 -8.28
C ASN A 190 -27.17 -12.37 -7.13
N PHE A 191 -27.92 -12.45 -6.02
CA PHE A 191 -27.71 -11.62 -4.83
C PHE A 191 -26.90 -12.31 -3.72
N ARG A 192 -26.36 -13.52 -3.95
CA ARG A 192 -25.67 -14.33 -2.92
C ARG A 192 -24.51 -13.62 -2.20
N ASN A 193 -23.89 -12.63 -2.85
CA ASN A 193 -22.75 -11.87 -2.29
C ASN A 193 -23.19 -10.62 -1.50
N VAL A 194 -24.50 -10.34 -1.45
CA VAL A 194 -25.06 -9.31 -0.58
C VAL A 194 -25.07 -9.83 0.84
N GLY A 195 -24.34 -9.15 1.71
CA GLY A 195 -24.33 -9.50 3.13
C GLY A 195 -24.70 -8.35 4.05
N MET A 196 -25.07 -7.18 3.50
CA MET A 196 -25.49 -6.02 4.27
C MET A 196 -26.53 -5.20 3.51
N LEU A 197 -27.53 -4.73 4.26
CA LEU A 197 -28.49 -3.72 3.82
C LEU A 197 -28.33 -2.48 4.69
N GLU A 198 -28.11 -1.33 4.06
CA GLU A 198 -28.19 -0.02 4.74
C GLU A 198 -29.62 0.51 4.64
N VAL A 199 -30.23 0.79 5.78
CA VAL A 199 -31.67 1.00 5.88
C VAL A 199 -32.12 2.40 5.47
N VAL A 200 -31.21 3.39 5.44
CA VAL A 200 -31.39 4.69 4.80
C VAL A 200 -30.07 5.47 4.81
N ASN A 201 -29.67 5.98 3.66
CA ASN A 201 -28.51 6.86 3.50
C ASN A 201 -28.79 8.28 4.03
N GLU A 202 -27.79 8.87 4.71
CA GLU A 202 -27.72 10.31 5.00
C GLU A 202 -29.06 10.97 5.41
N PRO A 203 -29.75 10.51 6.47
CA PRO A 203 -30.87 11.27 7.03
C PRO A 203 -30.38 12.63 7.52
N VAL A 204 -31.29 13.60 7.71
CA VAL A 204 -30.92 14.97 8.13
C VAL A 204 -30.05 14.92 9.39
N GLN A 205 -28.94 15.65 9.39
CA GLN A 205 -28.05 15.85 10.54
C GLN A 205 -28.69 16.78 11.60
N ASN A 206 -29.86 16.38 12.10
CA ASN A 206 -30.62 17.10 13.10
C ASN A 206 -31.43 16.11 13.95
N PRO A 207 -30.96 15.77 15.17
CA PRO A 207 -31.60 14.76 16.03
C PRO A 207 -33.04 15.08 16.41
N GLN A 208 -33.44 16.36 16.38
CA GLN A 208 -34.82 16.78 16.66
C GLN A 208 -35.74 16.40 15.50
N VAL A 209 -35.30 16.56 14.25
CA VAL A 209 -36.06 16.15 13.04
C VAL A 209 -36.13 14.63 12.94
N THR A 210 -35.04 13.93 13.24
CA THR A 210 -34.92 12.46 13.11
C THR A 210 -35.41 11.69 14.34
N THR A 211 -36.17 12.32 15.25
CA THR A 211 -36.68 11.64 16.46
C THR A 211 -37.52 10.40 16.12
N THR A 212 -38.42 10.50 15.14
CA THR A 212 -39.26 9.36 14.71
C THR A 212 -38.50 8.36 13.86
N LEU A 213 -37.40 8.77 13.21
CA LEU A 213 -36.51 7.85 12.52
C LEU A 213 -35.94 6.82 13.52
N ARG A 214 -35.40 7.32 14.64
CA ARG A 214 -34.76 6.50 15.68
C ARG A 214 -35.76 5.72 16.51
N SER A 215 -36.90 6.31 16.86
CA SER A 215 -37.92 5.67 17.72
C SER A 215 -38.93 4.78 16.99
N ASN A 216 -39.08 4.93 15.66
CA ASN A 216 -40.06 4.19 14.87
C ASN A 216 -39.39 3.44 13.71
N TYR A 217 -38.72 4.14 12.79
CA TYR A 217 -38.23 3.53 11.56
C TYR A 217 -37.11 2.51 11.79
N TYR A 218 -36.03 2.85 12.49
CA TYR A 218 -34.90 1.91 12.70
C TYR A 218 -35.33 0.61 13.42
N PRO A 219 -36.09 0.64 14.54
CA PRO A 219 -36.58 -0.60 15.15
C PRO A 219 -37.47 -1.44 14.22
N ASN A 220 -38.34 -0.78 13.44
CA ASN A 220 -39.22 -1.48 12.51
C ASN A 220 -38.48 -2.03 11.28
N ALA A 221 -37.41 -1.37 10.82
CA ALA A 221 -36.54 -1.88 9.77
C ALA A 221 -35.84 -3.17 10.23
N PHE A 222 -35.27 -3.17 11.44
CA PHE A 222 -34.72 -4.37 12.08
C PHE A 222 -35.74 -5.48 12.17
N HIS A 223 -36.90 -5.20 12.76
CA HIS A 223 -37.96 -6.19 12.91
C HIS A 223 -38.43 -6.75 11.57
N THR A 224 -38.55 -5.90 10.54
CA THR A 224 -38.99 -6.32 9.20
C THR A 224 -37.99 -7.28 8.56
N ILE A 225 -36.70 -6.93 8.54
CA ILE A 225 -35.65 -7.79 7.96
C ILE A 225 -35.59 -9.13 8.73
N ARG A 226 -35.53 -9.08 10.07
CA ARG A 226 -35.45 -10.29 10.90
C ARG A 226 -36.71 -11.17 10.80
N ARG A 227 -37.89 -10.58 10.68
CA ARG A 227 -39.15 -11.31 10.44
C ARG A 227 -39.10 -12.07 9.12
N VAL A 228 -38.64 -11.42 8.05
CA VAL A 228 -38.53 -12.05 6.71
C VAL A 228 -37.53 -13.19 6.74
N GLU A 229 -36.36 -13.00 7.34
CA GLU A 229 -35.36 -14.07 7.49
C GLU A 229 -35.87 -15.26 8.30
N GLY A 230 -36.58 -15.00 9.40
CA GLY A 230 -37.25 -16.04 10.17
C GLY A 230 -38.33 -16.78 9.39
N ALA A 231 -39.12 -16.07 8.58
CA ALA A 231 -40.14 -16.68 7.73
C ALA A 231 -39.56 -17.52 6.58
N LEU A 232 -38.38 -17.15 6.07
CA LEU A 232 -37.63 -17.91 5.07
C LEU A 232 -36.82 -19.07 5.69
N GLY A 233 -36.76 -19.17 7.02
CA GLY A 233 -36.01 -20.20 7.73
C GLY A 233 -34.50 -20.05 7.61
N ILE A 234 -34.00 -18.82 7.45
CA ILE A 234 -32.56 -18.55 7.38
C ILE A 234 -31.95 -18.80 8.75
N ASP A 235 -30.81 -19.50 8.79
CA ASP A 235 -30.06 -19.67 10.03
C ASP A 235 -29.52 -18.32 10.51
N ARG A 236 -29.55 -18.09 11.83
CA ARG A 236 -29.15 -16.80 12.41
C ARG A 236 -27.74 -16.35 12.00
N LYS A 237 -26.80 -17.29 11.82
CA LYS A 237 -25.43 -17.02 11.34
C LYS A 237 -25.36 -16.53 9.88
N ASP A 238 -26.39 -16.80 9.09
CA ASP A 238 -26.45 -16.46 7.66
C ASP A 238 -27.30 -15.20 7.40
N TYR A 239 -27.82 -14.60 8.47
CA TYR A 239 -28.55 -13.33 8.46
C TYR A 239 -27.75 -12.20 7.80
N LEU A 240 -28.47 -11.22 7.27
CA LEU A 240 -27.92 -9.98 6.76
C LEU A 240 -27.47 -9.08 7.90
N HIS A 241 -26.40 -8.34 7.63
CA HIS A 241 -26.08 -7.17 8.40
C HIS A 241 -27.07 -6.05 8.11
N ILE A 242 -27.44 -5.32 9.15
CA ILE A 242 -28.36 -4.20 9.04
C ILE A 242 -27.57 -2.95 9.44
N GLN A 243 -27.29 -2.11 8.45
CA GLN A 243 -26.48 -0.91 8.61
C GLN A 243 -27.39 0.32 8.78
N MET A 244 -27.02 1.19 9.71
CA MET A 244 -27.65 2.50 9.94
C MET A 244 -26.55 3.56 10.00
N MET A 245 -26.91 4.83 9.83
CA MET A 245 -25.95 5.91 10.08
C MET A 245 -25.55 5.98 11.55
N ASP A 246 -24.25 6.10 11.80
CA ASP A 246 -23.62 6.26 13.10
C ASP A 246 -24.08 7.57 13.78
N ASP A 247 -23.99 7.63 15.10
CA ASP A 247 -24.30 8.87 15.83
C ASP A 247 -23.35 10.01 15.45
N ALA A 248 -22.11 9.71 15.05
CA ALA A 248 -21.16 10.70 14.52
C ALA A 248 -21.63 11.40 13.23
N TRP A 249 -22.57 10.82 12.48
CA TRP A 249 -23.21 11.48 11.34
C TRP A 249 -24.04 12.71 11.78
N GLY A 250 -24.58 12.70 13.01
CA GLY A 250 -25.35 13.81 13.57
C GLY A 250 -26.87 13.69 13.42
N ALA A 251 -27.38 12.52 13.02
CA ALA A 251 -28.82 12.22 13.07
C ALA A 251 -29.28 11.70 14.46
N GLY A 252 -28.36 11.58 15.41
CA GLY A 252 -28.58 11.06 16.77
C GLY A 252 -28.39 9.55 16.87
N ASP A 253 -28.35 9.03 18.10
CA ASP A 253 -28.00 7.64 18.40
C ASP A 253 -28.95 6.60 17.75
N PRO A 254 -28.48 5.80 16.77
CA PRO A 254 -29.31 4.78 16.12
C PRO A 254 -29.70 3.63 17.06
N HIS A 255 -28.99 3.44 18.18
CA HIS A 255 -29.29 2.38 19.16
C HIS A 255 -30.40 2.73 20.15
N GLU A 256 -30.75 4.00 20.28
CA GLU A 256 -31.56 4.54 21.39
C GLU A 256 -32.84 3.74 21.68
N HIS A 257 -33.44 3.17 20.63
CA HIS A 257 -34.70 2.42 20.71
C HIS A 257 -34.64 0.99 20.15
N LEU A 258 -33.45 0.47 19.84
CA LEU A 258 -33.31 -0.90 19.36
C LEU A 258 -33.49 -1.91 20.50
N THR A 259 -34.19 -3.01 20.20
CA THR A 259 -34.39 -4.14 21.12
C THR A 259 -33.64 -5.40 20.69
N ASP A 260 -33.18 -5.43 19.44
CA ASP A 260 -32.26 -6.41 18.86
C ASP A 260 -31.27 -5.63 17.99
N ASP A 261 -29.98 -5.87 18.21
CA ASP A 261 -28.86 -5.28 17.49
C ASP A 261 -27.95 -6.36 16.89
N TYR A 262 -28.43 -7.61 16.81
CA TYR A 262 -27.67 -8.69 16.22
C TYR A 262 -27.35 -8.39 14.76
N TYR A 263 -26.06 -8.39 14.43
CA TYR A 263 -25.51 -7.96 13.13
C TYR A 263 -25.86 -6.53 12.72
N ALA A 264 -26.06 -5.63 13.69
CA ALA A 264 -26.07 -4.21 13.42
C ALA A 264 -24.66 -3.73 13.00
N ALA A 265 -24.61 -2.77 12.07
CA ALA A 265 -23.41 -2.04 11.69
C ALA A 265 -23.72 -0.55 11.53
N TYR A 266 -22.68 0.29 11.61
CA TYR A 266 -22.84 1.75 11.64
C TYR A 266 -22.01 2.40 10.54
N ASP A 267 -22.66 3.18 9.68
CA ASP A 267 -22.00 3.95 8.64
C ASP A 267 -21.67 5.36 9.12
N ASN A 268 -20.47 5.84 8.83
CA ASN A 268 -20.19 7.27 8.91
C ASN A 268 -19.59 7.79 7.61
N HIS A 269 -20.11 8.93 7.16
CA HIS A 269 -19.60 9.62 5.99
C HIS A 269 -18.66 10.73 6.41
N ARG A 270 -17.40 10.66 5.98
CA ARG A 270 -16.35 11.55 6.45
C ARG A 270 -15.70 12.37 5.34
N TYR A 271 -16.35 13.49 5.03
CA TYR A 271 -15.82 14.50 4.11
C TYR A 271 -15.15 15.65 4.85
N LEU A 272 -13.81 15.73 4.82
CA LEU A 272 -13.09 16.85 5.42
C LEU A 272 -13.27 18.17 4.66
N LYS A 273 -13.73 18.11 3.40
CA LYS A 273 -14.04 19.28 2.55
C LYS A 273 -14.97 20.28 3.22
N TRP A 274 -15.97 19.80 3.95
CA TRP A 274 -17.01 20.62 4.56
C TRP A 274 -16.88 20.73 6.07
N ASP A 275 -15.82 20.20 6.67
CA ASP A 275 -15.61 20.29 8.12
C ASP A 275 -14.98 21.64 8.50
N PRO A 276 -15.74 22.57 9.11
CA PRO A 276 -15.22 23.89 9.46
C PRO A 276 -14.17 23.85 10.59
N ARG A 277 -13.99 22.70 11.25
CA ARG A 277 -12.99 22.51 12.30
C ARG A 277 -11.61 22.17 11.72
N VAL A 278 -11.53 21.81 10.44
CA VAL A 278 -10.29 21.46 9.76
C VAL A 278 -9.71 22.71 9.13
N GLU A 279 -8.45 23.01 9.47
CA GLU A 279 -7.71 24.08 8.83
C GLU A 279 -7.51 23.77 7.34
N VAL A 280 -7.85 24.71 6.45
CA VAL A 280 -7.71 24.57 5.00
C VAL A 280 -6.23 24.74 4.60
N SER A 281 -5.43 23.75 4.94
CA SER A 281 -4.01 23.63 4.61
C SER A 281 -3.64 22.15 4.47
N LYS A 282 -2.57 21.86 3.71
CA LYS A 282 -2.11 20.47 3.50
C LYS A 282 -1.82 19.77 4.84
N ASP A 283 -1.13 20.45 5.75
CA ASP A 283 -0.86 19.95 7.10
C ASP A 283 -2.14 19.80 7.94
N GLY A 284 -3.08 20.74 7.81
CA GLY A 284 -4.40 20.68 8.46
C GLY A 284 -5.16 19.40 8.11
N TYR A 285 -5.24 19.04 6.83
CA TYR A 285 -5.90 17.83 6.36
C TYR A 285 -5.21 16.54 6.82
N ILE A 286 -3.87 16.48 6.74
CA ILE A 286 -3.11 15.32 7.25
C ILE A 286 -3.34 15.15 8.76
N LYS A 287 -3.22 16.24 9.53
CA LYS A 287 -3.40 16.22 10.98
C LYS A 287 -4.82 15.82 11.36
N ALA A 288 -5.84 16.37 10.68
CA ALA A 288 -7.22 15.99 10.90
C ALA A 288 -7.40 14.49 10.66
N SER A 289 -7.01 14.00 9.48
CA SER A 289 -7.18 12.59 9.09
C SER A 289 -6.52 11.61 10.07
N CYS A 290 -5.34 11.95 10.62
CA CYS A 290 -4.62 11.11 11.58
C CYS A 290 -5.24 11.08 13.00
N ASN A 291 -6.00 12.10 13.39
CA ASN A 291 -6.52 12.27 14.76
C ASN A 291 -8.05 12.22 14.83
N ASP A 292 -8.71 12.04 13.69
CA ASP A 292 -10.15 12.11 13.57
C ASP A 292 -10.81 10.97 14.33
N ASN A 293 -11.83 11.29 15.14
CA ASN A 293 -12.68 10.27 15.74
C ASN A 293 -13.89 10.06 14.83
N VAL A 294 -13.84 9.00 14.04
CA VAL A 294 -14.76 8.80 12.90
C VAL A 294 -15.94 7.89 13.19
N ALA A 295 -16.08 7.41 14.43
CA ALA A 295 -17.23 6.62 14.84
C ALA A 295 -17.49 6.73 16.34
N THR A 296 -18.74 6.58 16.74
CA THR A 296 -19.13 6.46 18.15
C THR A 296 -19.78 5.11 18.47
N ASN A 297 -20.36 4.42 17.48
CA ASN A 297 -20.88 3.07 17.63
C ASN A 297 -19.93 2.03 17.01
N TRP A 298 -20.18 0.75 17.33
CA TRP A 298 -19.37 -0.35 16.83
C TRP A 298 -20.27 -1.54 16.46
N PRO A 299 -20.05 -2.20 15.31
CA PRO A 299 -18.98 -2.00 14.32
C PRO A 299 -19.22 -0.84 13.36
N ALA A 300 -18.21 0.02 13.17
CA ALA A 300 -18.31 1.17 12.27
C ALA A 300 -17.54 1.02 10.97
N ILE A 301 -18.14 1.47 9.87
CA ILE A 301 -17.62 1.50 8.50
C ILE A 301 -17.63 2.95 8.04
N ILE A 302 -16.56 3.40 7.40
CA ILE A 302 -16.55 4.71 6.76
C ILE A 302 -17.05 4.51 5.33
N GLY A 303 -18.37 4.56 5.13
CA GLY A 303 -19.05 4.21 3.89
C GLY A 303 -18.90 5.25 2.78
N GLU A 304 -18.55 6.48 3.14
CA GLU A 304 -18.22 7.52 2.18
C GLU A 304 -17.11 8.46 2.66
N TRP A 305 -16.19 8.77 1.76
CA TRP A 305 -15.12 9.75 1.91
C TRP A 305 -14.48 10.01 0.54
N SER A 306 -13.74 11.12 0.41
CA SER A 306 -13.06 11.48 -0.83
C SER A 306 -11.78 12.28 -0.57
N LEU A 307 -11.11 12.75 -1.62
CA LEU A 307 -10.01 13.71 -1.52
C LEU A 307 -10.43 15.12 -1.96
N GLY A 308 -11.73 15.40 -1.96
CA GLY A 308 -12.26 16.72 -2.26
C GLY A 308 -11.80 17.78 -1.26
N VAL A 309 -11.48 18.97 -1.75
CA VAL A 309 -11.11 20.14 -0.94
C VAL A 309 -12.12 21.28 -1.18
N PRO A 310 -12.21 22.31 -0.32
CA PRO A 310 -13.27 23.32 -0.38
C PRO A 310 -13.41 23.97 -1.76
N ASP A 311 -14.66 24.24 -2.18
CA ASP A 311 -14.96 24.68 -3.55
C ASP A 311 -14.25 25.98 -3.95
N ASN A 312 -14.03 26.86 -2.97
CA ASN A 312 -13.37 28.14 -3.16
C ASN A 312 -11.84 28.02 -3.37
N VAL A 313 -11.23 26.86 -3.11
CA VAL A 313 -9.78 26.65 -3.27
C VAL A 313 -9.43 25.52 -4.24
N GLN A 314 -10.38 24.63 -4.58
CA GLN A 314 -10.10 23.40 -5.33
C GLN A 314 -9.52 23.60 -6.73
N GLU A 315 -9.68 24.79 -7.31
CA GLU A 315 -9.17 25.19 -8.63
C GLU A 315 -7.87 25.99 -8.58
N THR A 316 -7.30 26.24 -7.38
CA THR A 316 -6.02 26.96 -7.28
C THR A 316 -4.83 26.02 -7.49
N ALA A 317 -3.68 26.58 -7.87
CA ALA A 317 -2.46 25.81 -8.11
C ALA A 317 -2.00 24.97 -6.92
N ASP A 318 -2.28 25.41 -5.69
CA ASP A 318 -1.89 24.69 -4.46
C ASP A 318 -2.70 23.41 -4.23
N TRP A 319 -3.86 23.29 -4.88
CA TRP A 319 -4.83 22.20 -4.71
C TRP A 319 -5.12 21.43 -6.00
N GLU A 320 -4.57 21.87 -7.13
CA GLU A 320 -4.68 21.16 -8.40
C GLU A 320 -4.14 19.73 -8.24
N PRO A 321 -4.94 18.69 -8.55
CA PRO A 321 -4.61 17.30 -8.20
C PRO A 321 -3.26 16.85 -8.77
N TYR A 322 -3.06 16.98 -10.08
CA TYR A 322 -1.90 16.38 -10.75
C TYR A 322 -0.56 17.05 -10.37
N SER A 323 -0.59 18.35 -10.07
CA SER A 323 0.57 19.13 -9.63
C SER A 323 0.93 18.90 -8.16
N ASN A 324 0.01 18.32 -7.37
CA ASN A 324 0.14 18.13 -5.92
C ASN A 324 0.05 16.65 -5.50
N LEU A 325 0.45 15.72 -6.38
CA LEU A 325 0.29 14.29 -6.20
C LEU A 325 0.85 13.75 -4.86
N ASP A 326 2.05 14.20 -4.46
CA ASP A 326 2.69 13.77 -3.21
C ASP A 326 1.81 14.05 -1.98
N PHE A 327 1.17 15.22 -1.93
CA PHE A 327 0.24 15.56 -0.86
C PHE A 327 -0.99 14.64 -0.86
N TYR A 328 -1.65 14.49 -2.01
CA TYR A 328 -2.86 13.67 -2.12
C TYR A 328 -2.61 12.19 -1.82
N GLN A 329 -1.46 11.65 -2.22
CA GLN A 329 -1.03 10.29 -1.86
C GLN A 329 -0.89 10.12 -0.34
N LYS A 330 -0.20 11.07 0.31
CA LYS A 330 -0.04 11.06 1.78
C LYS A 330 -1.39 11.22 2.48
N TRP A 331 -2.27 12.06 1.95
CA TRP A 331 -3.56 12.33 2.55
C TRP A 331 -4.53 11.15 2.41
N PHE A 332 -4.56 10.50 1.26
CA PHE A 332 -5.25 9.22 1.07
C PHE A 332 -4.78 8.18 2.09
N ALA A 333 -3.45 8.01 2.22
CA ALA A 333 -2.88 7.05 3.16
C ALA A 333 -3.20 7.38 4.63
N ALA A 334 -3.24 8.66 5.00
CA ALA A 334 -3.62 9.10 6.34
C ALA A 334 -5.08 8.74 6.67
N GLN A 335 -6.01 8.98 5.75
CA GLN A 335 -7.42 8.63 5.89
C GLN A 335 -7.61 7.11 6.00
N VAL A 336 -7.09 6.34 5.04
CA VAL A 336 -7.17 4.87 5.05
C VAL A 336 -6.62 4.26 6.33
N LYS A 337 -5.46 4.74 6.81
CA LYS A 337 -4.84 4.24 8.03
C LYS A 337 -5.70 4.48 9.27
N ASN A 338 -6.47 5.57 9.30
CA ASN A 338 -7.42 5.82 10.38
C ASN A 338 -8.66 4.91 10.23
N TYR A 339 -9.24 4.84 9.04
CA TYR A 339 -10.46 4.08 8.80
C TYR A 339 -10.26 2.57 9.01
N GLU A 340 -9.07 2.02 8.72
CA GLU A 340 -8.74 0.61 9.00
C GLU A 340 -8.51 0.30 10.49
N GLN A 341 -8.46 1.31 11.37
CA GLN A 341 -8.61 1.08 12.82
C GLN A 341 -10.04 0.66 13.16
N HIS A 342 -11.01 1.04 12.33
CA HIS A 342 -12.40 0.60 12.36
C HIS A 342 -12.60 -0.59 11.42
N GLN A 343 -13.79 -0.82 10.88
CA GLN A 343 -14.03 -1.98 10.01
C GLN A 343 -13.56 -1.80 8.57
N GLY A 344 -13.14 -0.59 8.22
CA GLY A 344 -12.65 -0.27 6.90
C GLY A 344 -13.39 0.90 6.29
N TRP A 345 -13.31 0.99 4.97
CA TRP A 345 -13.68 2.18 4.23
C TRP A 345 -14.22 1.87 2.84
N ILE A 346 -15.04 2.78 2.33
CA ILE A 346 -15.62 2.71 0.99
C ILE A 346 -15.51 4.11 0.37
N PHE A 347 -14.69 4.25 -0.68
CA PHE A 347 -14.41 5.55 -1.30
C PHE A 347 -15.60 6.02 -2.14
N TRP A 348 -15.94 7.30 -2.04
CA TRP A 348 -16.93 7.96 -2.91
C TRP A 348 -16.20 8.72 -4.03
N THR A 349 -16.17 8.21 -5.27
CA THR A 349 -16.84 7.03 -5.83
C THR A 349 -15.94 6.25 -6.80
N TRP A 350 -16.39 5.12 -7.37
CA TRP A 350 -15.57 4.34 -8.32
C TRP A 350 -15.12 5.19 -9.52
N LYS A 351 -16.04 5.91 -10.16
CA LYS A 351 -15.70 6.79 -11.30
C LYS A 351 -16.62 7.99 -11.45
N THR A 352 -16.07 9.04 -12.04
CA THR A 352 -16.78 10.27 -12.41
C THR A 352 -16.37 10.73 -13.82
N GLN A 353 -17.07 11.72 -14.36
CA GLN A 353 -16.72 12.44 -15.59
C GLN A 353 -15.98 13.76 -15.31
N LEU A 354 -15.44 13.95 -14.10
CA LEU A 354 -14.68 15.15 -13.72
C LEU A 354 -13.26 15.16 -14.30
N GLY A 355 -12.73 14.01 -14.71
CA GLY A 355 -11.38 13.89 -15.28
C GLY A 355 -10.24 14.00 -14.25
N GLU A 356 -10.55 13.71 -12.98
CA GLU A 356 -9.63 13.85 -11.85
C GLU A 356 -9.95 12.82 -10.76
N TYR A 357 -9.03 12.60 -9.82
CA TYR A 357 -9.10 11.49 -8.87
C TYR A 357 -9.68 11.83 -7.49
N ARG A 358 -9.99 13.10 -7.19
CA ARG A 358 -10.46 13.48 -5.85
C ARG A 358 -11.82 12.88 -5.51
N TRP A 359 -12.64 12.62 -6.54
CA TRP A 359 -13.94 11.95 -6.42
C TRP A 359 -14.04 10.66 -7.25
N SER A 360 -12.96 10.26 -7.93
CA SER A 360 -12.93 9.11 -8.84
C SER A 360 -11.78 8.19 -8.47
N TYR A 361 -12.08 7.06 -7.82
CA TYR A 361 -11.07 6.07 -7.46
C TYR A 361 -10.34 5.55 -8.71
N ARG A 362 -11.09 5.26 -9.78
CA ARG A 362 -10.56 4.89 -11.10
C ARG A 362 -9.74 6.01 -11.74
N GLY A 363 -10.09 7.27 -11.46
CA GLY A 363 -9.37 8.45 -11.96
C GLY A 363 -7.92 8.54 -11.50
N ALA A 364 -7.54 7.85 -10.41
CA ALA A 364 -6.16 7.79 -9.95
C ALA A 364 -5.22 7.04 -10.93
N GLU A 365 -5.77 6.23 -11.84
CA GLU A 365 -4.98 5.43 -12.79
C GLU A 365 -4.68 6.15 -14.12
N VAL A 366 -5.14 7.39 -14.33
CA VAL A 366 -4.99 8.06 -15.63
C VAL A 366 -4.07 9.29 -15.54
N LEU A 367 -2.95 9.20 -16.26
CA LEU A 367 -1.90 10.20 -16.56
C LEU A 367 -0.70 10.25 -15.60
N LEU A 368 0.20 9.26 -15.73
CA LEU A 368 1.62 9.62 -15.61
C LEU A 368 1.96 10.54 -16.79
N PRO A 369 2.66 11.66 -16.57
CA PRO A 369 3.14 12.47 -17.68
C PRO A 369 3.99 11.60 -18.63
N PRO A 370 3.97 11.84 -19.95
CA PRO A 370 4.87 11.17 -20.88
C PRO A 370 6.32 11.29 -20.40
N ALA A 371 7.13 10.26 -20.67
CA ALA A 371 8.56 10.34 -20.42
C ALA A 371 9.17 11.47 -21.28
N GLN A 372 10.35 11.94 -20.91
CA GLN A 372 11.09 12.91 -21.71
C GLN A 372 11.90 12.19 -22.80
N PRO A 373 12.03 12.75 -24.02
CA PRO A 373 12.99 12.25 -24.99
C PRO A 373 14.43 12.53 -24.49
N PRO A 374 15.41 11.66 -24.80
CA PRO A 374 16.81 11.89 -24.41
C PRO A 374 17.38 13.18 -25.02
N ALA A 375 18.22 13.87 -24.25
CA ALA A 375 18.84 15.14 -24.63
C ALA A 375 20.37 15.02 -24.64
N PRO A 376 21.10 15.78 -25.48
CA PRO A 376 22.55 15.67 -25.60
C PRO A 376 23.26 16.29 -24.40
N HIS A 377 23.59 15.46 -23.41
CA HIS A 377 24.51 15.78 -22.32
C HIS A 377 25.31 14.55 -21.90
N PRO A 378 26.51 14.72 -21.31
CA PRO A 378 27.28 13.60 -20.78
C PRO A 378 26.59 12.90 -19.60
N LEU A 379 26.76 11.59 -19.49
CA LEU A 379 26.41 10.79 -18.30
C LEU A 379 27.71 10.35 -17.63
N VAL A 380 27.98 10.88 -16.45
CA VAL A 380 29.27 10.71 -15.75
C VAL A 380 29.19 9.50 -14.82
N GLY A 381 30.07 8.52 -15.04
CA GLY A 381 30.29 7.39 -14.14
C GLY A 381 31.63 7.48 -13.43
N ARG A 382 31.92 6.47 -12.62
CA ARG A 382 33.17 6.32 -11.87
C ARG A 382 34.32 5.88 -12.77
N THR A 383 34.11 4.87 -13.60
CA THR A 383 35.13 4.26 -14.48
C THR A 383 35.02 4.72 -15.93
N ILE A 384 33.81 5.01 -16.40
CA ILE A 384 33.56 5.54 -17.74
C ILE A 384 32.72 6.81 -17.71
N THR A 385 32.70 7.53 -18.83
CA THR A 385 31.74 8.63 -19.09
C THR A 385 31.11 8.42 -20.46
N LEU A 386 29.79 8.56 -20.54
CA LEU A 386 29.05 8.49 -21.80
C LEU A 386 28.92 9.90 -22.36
N HIS A 387 29.54 10.17 -23.50
CA HIS A 387 29.39 11.44 -24.22
C HIS A 387 28.48 11.26 -25.43
N PRO A 388 27.53 12.18 -25.69
CA PRO A 388 26.78 12.16 -26.96
C PRO A 388 27.76 12.06 -28.12
N ILE A 389 27.51 11.19 -29.09
CA ILE A 389 28.48 10.94 -30.17
C ILE A 389 28.74 12.20 -30.99
N GLN A 390 30.01 12.46 -31.30
CA GLN A 390 30.44 13.63 -32.08
C GLN A 390 31.42 13.20 -33.18
N GLU A 391 31.53 14.00 -34.24
CA GLU A 391 32.49 13.75 -35.33
C GLU A 391 33.94 13.70 -34.83
N SER A 392 34.26 14.46 -33.78
CA SER A 392 35.58 14.45 -33.11
C SER A 392 35.95 13.09 -32.50
N HIS A 393 34.98 12.21 -32.25
CA HIS A 393 35.23 10.88 -31.67
C HIS A 393 35.69 9.85 -32.73
N THR A 394 35.59 10.17 -34.01
CA THR A 394 35.78 9.24 -35.13
C THR A 394 37.14 8.54 -35.10
N GLU A 395 38.24 9.28 -34.99
CA GLU A 395 39.58 8.71 -35.01
C GLU A 395 39.82 7.78 -33.80
N GLY A 396 39.37 8.20 -32.61
CA GLY A 396 39.49 7.40 -31.40
C GLY A 396 38.66 6.11 -31.47
N LEU A 397 37.44 6.17 -32.01
CA LEU A 397 36.62 4.99 -32.24
C LEU A 397 37.22 4.07 -33.30
N TRP A 398 37.75 4.61 -34.40
CA TRP A 398 38.43 3.83 -35.44
C TRP A 398 39.58 3.00 -34.85
N ASN A 399 40.37 3.59 -33.97
CA ASN A 399 41.48 2.89 -33.32
C ASN A 399 41.03 1.68 -32.47
N VAL A 400 39.78 1.68 -32.00
CA VAL A 400 39.23 0.59 -31.18
C VAL A 400 38.50 -0.46 -32.01
N VAL A 401 37.75 -0.07 -33.04
CA VAL A 401 36.82 -0.98 -33.73
C VAL A 401 36.99 -1.06 -35.26
N GLY A 402 37.85 -0.21 -35.83
CA GLY A 402 38.17 -0.20 -37.26
C GLY A 402 39.32 -1.15 -37.63
N GLY A 403 39.34 -1.58 -38.89
CA GLY A 403 40.27 -2.57 -39.43
C GLY A 403 39.78 -4.00 -39.23
N THR A 404 40.13 -4.87 -40.18
CA THR A 404 39.76 -6.30 -40.18
C THR A 404 40.94 -7.24 -39.95
N ALA A 405 42.17 -6.72 -39.95
CA ALA A 405 43.39 -7.48 -39.66
C ALA A 405 43.44 -8.00 -38.21
N ASP A 406 42.77 -7.33 -37.27
CA ASP A 406 42.60 -7.81 -35.90
C ASP A 406 41.26 -8.57 -35.77
N PRO A 407 41.29 -9.89 -35.55
CA PRO A 407 40.08 -10.69 -35.38
C PRO A 407 39.21 -10.23 -34.20
N GLN A 408 39.80 -9.66 -33.15
CA GLN A 408 39.05 -9.16 -31.99
C GLN A 408 38.20 -7.95 -32.36
N LYS A 409 38.72 -7.04 -33.21
CA LYS A 409 37.98 -5.88 -33.72
C LYS A 409 36.91 -6.28 -34.73
N THR A 410 37.17 -7.31 -35.54
CA THR A 410 36.16 -7.81 -36.48
C THR A 410 35.00 -8.48 -35.73
N ALA A 411 35.30 -9.27 -34.69
CA ALA A 411 34.30 -10.02 -33.94
C ALA A 411 33.25 -9.16 -33.24
N VAL A 412 33.57 -7.90 -32.89
CA VAL A 412 32.60 -7.01 -32.21
C VAL A 412 31.44 -6.58 -33.12
N TRP A 413 31.56 -6.74 -34.44
CA TRP A 413 30.54 -6.39 -35.42
C TRP A 413 29.57 -7.52 -35.77
N THR A 414 29.81 -8.75 -35.29
CA THR A 414 29.10 -9.99 -35.70
C THR A 414 27.57 -9.89 -35.72
N TYR A 415 26.97 -9.09 -34.83
CA TYR A 415 25.52 -8.94 -34.71
C TYR A 415 25.01 -7.51 -34.96
N LEU A 416 25.86 -6.62 -35.49
CA LEU A 416 25.46 -5.27 -35.84
C LEU A 416 25.04 -5.19 -37.30
N PRO A 417 24.10 -4.28 -37.65
CA PRO A 417 23.62 -4.11 -39.02
C PRO A 417 24.64 -3.40 -39.94
N GLU A 418 25.80 -3.03 -39.41
CA GLU A 418 26.86 -2.31 -40.12
C GLU A 418 28.24 -2.87 -39.74
N GLY A 419 29.26 -2.48 -40.52
CA GLY A 419 30.62 -2.99 -40.36
C GLY A 419 30.72 -4.49 -40.68
N PRO A 420 31.85 -5.13 -40.35
CA PRO A 420 33.12 -4.50 -39.98
C PRO A 420 33.68 -3.62 -41.11
N TYR A 421 34.56 -2.69 -40.78
CA TYR A 421 35.16 -1.74 -41.73
C TYR A 421 36.62 -2.14 -42.03
N PRO A 422 36.96 -2.59 -43.26
CA PRO A 422 38.35 -2.88 -43.67
C PRO A 422 39.27 -1.66 -43.62
N GLU A 423 40.57 -1.89 -43.61
CA GLU A 423 41.65 -0.90 -43.42
C GLU A 423 41.56 0.32 -44.36
N ASP A 424 41.07 0.14 -45.59
CA ASP A 424 40.94 1.17 -46.63
C ASP A 424 39.60 1.92 -46.59
N THR A 425 38.73 1.64 -45.63
CA THR A 425 37.35 2.18 -45.55
C THR A 425 37.13 3.20 -44.42
N TYR A 426 38.20 3.87 -43.96
CA TYR A 426 38.09 4.91 -42.91
C TYR A 426 37.05 5.99 -43.24
N THR A 427 36.97 6.42 -44.50
CA THR A 427 36.00 7.43 -44.95
C THR A 427 34.55 6.97 -44.81
N ASP A 428 34.28 5.68 -45.02
CA ASP A 428 32.94 5.11 -44.85
C ASP A 428 32.57 5.03 -43.37
N PHE A 429 33.53 4.65 -42.51
CA PHE A 429 33.36 4.67 -41.06
C PHE A 429 33.09 6.09 -40.54
N ALA A 430 33.89 7.07 -40.97
CA ALA A 430 33.69 8.48 -40.63
C ALA A 430 32.32 9.00 -41.06
N THR A 431 31.87 8.58 -42.25
CA THR A 431 30.52 8.88 -42.76
C THR A 431 29.44 8.25 -41.87
N SER A 432 29.64 7.03 -41.38
CA SER A 432 28.74 6.38 -40.42
C SER A 432 28.68 7.13 -39.09
N ILE A 433 29.81 7.59 -38.54
CA ILE A 433 29.82 8.39 -37.31
C ILE A 433 29.06 9.70 -37.49
N ARG A 434 29.28 10.43 -38.59
CA ARG A 434 28.54 11.66 -38.90
C ARG A 434 27.04 11.44 -38.97
N LYS A 435 26.55 10.32 -39.50
CA LYS A 435 25.12 10.00 -39.51
C LYS A 435 24.55 9.82 -38.10
N LYS A 436 25.34 9.26 -37.17
CA LYS A 436 24.93 9.00 -35.79
C LYS A 436 24.81 10.29 -34.96
N THR A 437 25.60 11.34 -35.25
CA THR A 437 25.54 12.61 -34.51
C THR A 437 24.21 13.35 -34.67
N THR A 438 23.49 13.11 -35.77
CA THR A 438 22.19 13.72 -36.05
C THR A 438 20.99 12.82 -35.72
N SER A 439 21.24 11.60 -35.26
CA SER A 439 20.19 10.61 -34.99
C SER A 439 19.47 10.92 -33.68
N LYS A 440 18.13 10.89 -33.72
CA LYS A 440 17.27 11.03 -32.53
C LYS A 440 16.80 9.69 -31.98
N ASP A 441 16.70 8.68 -32.85
CA ASP A 441 16.41 7.28 -32.53
C ASP A 441 17.06 6.40 -33.61
N PRO A 442 18.13 5.63 -33.29
CA PRO A 442 18.77 5.54 -31.98
C PRO A 442 19.47 6.83 -31.54
N PHE A 443 19.55 7.08 -30.24
CA PHE A 443 20.31 8.15 -29.61
C PHE A 443 21.65 7.60 -29.11
N PHE A 444 22.77 8.09 -29.67
CA PHE A 444 24.08 7.47 -29.54
C PHE A 444 24.98 8.13 -28.50
N TYR A 445 25.59 7.31 -27.65
CA TYR A 445 26.66 7.69 -26.73
C TYR A 445 27.98 6.98 -27.06
N THR A 446 29.07 7.74 -27.13
CA THR A 446 30.44 7.21 -27.09
C THR A 446 30.86 6.96 -25.64
N ILE A 447 31.47 5.81 -25.40
CA ILE A 447 31.95 5.39 -24.07
C ILE A 447 33.41 5.80 -23.95
N PHE A 448 33.74 6.69 -23.02
CA PHE A 448 35.11 7.08 -22.71
C PHE A 448 35.57 6.41 -21.42
N ASP A 449 36.76 5.83 -21.41
CA ASP A 449 37.41 5.36 -20.18
C ASP A 449 38.01 6.55 -19.43
N ASN A 450 37.60 6.76 -18.17
CA ASN A 450 37.97 7.95 -17.39
C ASN A 450 39.47 7.99 -17.04
N ARG A 451 40.17 6.85 -17.05
CA ARG A 451 41.59 6.77 -16.74
C ARG A 451 42.46 7.18 -17.94
N THR A 452 42.08 6.72 -19.13
CA THR A 452 42.84 6.91 -20.37
C THR A 452 42.33 8.09 -21.20
N GLN A 453 41.11 8.56 -20.93
CA GLN A 453 40.41 9.58 -21.70
C GLN A 453 40.24 9.20 -23.18
N LYS A 454 40.16 7.90 -23.49
CA LYS A 454 40.01 7.36 -24.85
C LYS A 454 38.63 6.74 -25.06
N PRO A 455 38.05 6.84 -26.27
CA PRO A 455 36.87 6.09 -26.65
C PRO A 455 37.10 4.58 -26.53
N GLN A 456 36.05 3.83 -26.19
CA GLN A 456 36.08 2.38 -25.98
C GLN A 456 34.94 1.67 -26.72
N GLY A 457 34.13 2.41 -27.50
CA GLY A 457 32.94 1.90 -28.18
C GLY A 457 31.76 2.87 -28.04
N TRP A 458 30.56 2.37 -28.33
CA TRP A 458 29.31 3.13 -28.16
C TRP A 458 28.16 2.26 -27.64
N ILE A 459 27.16 2.94 -27.09
CA ILE A 459 25.91 2.38 -26.59
C ILE A 459 24.76 3.35 -26.90
N THR A 460 23.53 2.85 -27.07
CA THR A 460 22.40 3.68 -27.53
C THR A 460 21.13 3.45 -26.74
N LEU A 461 20.28 4.49 -26.71
CA LEU A 461 18.84 4.36 -26.46
C LEU A 461 18.12 4.35 -27.81
N MET A 462 17.21 3.43 -28.04
CA MET A 462 16.47 3.31 -29.30
C MET A 462 15.04 2.84 -29.08
N SER A 463 14.22 2.80 -30.14
CA SER A 463 12.78 2.49 -30.03
C SER A 463 12.10 3.35 -28.96
N ILE A 464 12.39 4.65 -28.99
CA ILE A 464 12.00 5.62 -27.97
C ILE A 464 10.53 5.97 -28.16
N VAL A 465 9.68 5.57 -27.22
CA VAL A 465 8.22 5.85 -27.26
C VAL A 465 7.81 6.45 -25.92
N PRO A 466 8.00 7.77 -25.72
CA PRO A 466 7.80 8.41 -24.43
C PRO A 466 6.36 8.35 -23.93
N GLU A 467 5.38 8.35 -24.84
CA GLU A 467 3.95 8.24 -24.53
C GLU A 467 3.59 6.86 -23.94
N HIS A 468 4.40 5.84 -24.22
CA HIS A 468 4.21 4.48 -23.70
C HIS A 468 5.19 4.15 -22.56
N LEU A 469 5.95 5.15 -22.09
CA LEU A 469 6.95 5.00 -21.01
C LEU A 469 7.93 3.84 -21.27
N ARG A 470 8.27 3.59 -22.54
CA ARG A 470 9.24 2.56 -22.96
C ARG A 470 10.39 3.10 -23.81
N VAL A 471 11.56 2.51 -23.62
CA VAL A 471 12.77 2.72 -24.43
C VAL A 471 13.56 1.41 -24.50
N GLU A 472 14.42 1.23 -25.50
CA GLU A 472 15.28 0.06 -25.67
C GLU A 472 16.76 0.46 -25.54
N ILE A 473 17.58 -0.37 -24.90
CA ILE A 473 19.04 -0.31 -25.06
C ILE A 473 19.42 -1.31 -26.14
N GLY A 474 19.97 -0.80 -27.24
CA GLY A 474 20.34 -1.59 -28.41
C GLY A 474 21.52 -1.00 -29.15
N HIS A 475 21.88 -1.60 -30.29
CA HIS A 475 22.98 -1.16 -31.14
C HIS A 475 24.30 -0.94 -30.35
N VAL A 476 24.59 -1.86 -29.42
CA VAL A 476 25.72 -1.78 -28.49
C VAL A 476 27.00 -2.31 -29.16
N LEU A 477 28.04 -1.48 -29.22
CA LEU A 477 29.37 -1.86 -29.70
C LEU A 477 30.39 -1.62 -28.59
N PHE A 478 30.77 -2.68 -27.87
CA PHE A 478 31.89 -2.64 -26.93
C PHE A 478 33.17 -3.09 -27.60
N GLY A 479 34.15 -2.19 -27.67
CA GLY A 479 35.50 -2.50 -28.14
C GLY A 479 36.16 -3.61 -27.33
N PRO A 480 37.18 -4.30 -27.87
CA PRO A 480 37.78 -5.48 -27.24
C PRO A 480 38.20 -5.27 -25.78
N GLU A 481 38.83 -4.14 -25.46
CA GLU A 481 39.30 -3.81 -24.10
C GLU A 481 38.18 -3.52 -23.11
N LEU A 482 37.00 -3.10 -23.58
CA LEU A 482 35.86 -2.79 -22.72
C LEU A 482 35.08 -4.05 -22.33
N GLN A 483 35.13 -5.11 -23.14
CA GLN A 483 34.33 -6.31 -22.90
C GLN A 483 34.72 -7.01 -21.60
N ARG A 484 33.70 -7.43 -20.83
CA ARG A 484 33.87 -8.11 -19.53
C ARG A 484 34.61 -7.25 -18.48
N THR A 485 34.47 -5.94 -18.55
CA THR A 485 34.99 -5.00 -17.55
C THR A 485 33.89 -4.35 -16.72
N THR A 486 34.28 -3.71 -15.62
CA THR A 486 33.39 -2.83 -14.84
C THR A 486 32.85 -1.67 -15.70
N GLY A 487 33.66 -1.13 -16.62
CA GLY A 487 33.24 -0.04 -17.51
C GLY A 487 32.09 -0.42 -18.44
N ALA A 488 32.07 -1.65 -18.97
CA ALA A 488 30.94 -2.14 -19.77
C ALA A 488 29.64 -2.21 -18.96
N THR A 489 29.73 -2.71 -17.71
CA THR A 489 28.58 -2.78 -16.79
C THR A 489 28.08 -1.37 -16.44
N GLU A 490 29.01 -0.46 -16.15
CA GLU A 490 28.68 0.92 -15.79
C GLU A 490 28.06 1.69 -16.95
N ALA A 491 28.49 1.47 -18.20
CA ALA A 491 27.87 2.09 -19.38
C ALA A 491 26.37 1.73 -19.50
N VAL A 492 26.00 0.47 -19.25
CA VAL A 492 24.59 0.06 -19.22
C VAL A 492 23.85 0.66 -18.04
N TYR A 493 24.47 0.64 -16.85
CA TYR A 493 23.89 1.24 -15.64
C TYR A 493 23.57 2.72 -15.81
N LEU A 494 24.48 3.51 -16.40
CA LEU A 494 24.26 4.93 -16.62
C LEU A 494 23.07 5.20 -17.55
N LEU A 495 22.87 4.40 -18.60
CA LEU A 495 21.69 4.51 -19.46
C LEU A 495 20.40 4.08 -18.74
N LEU A 496 20.44 3.03 -17.93
CA LEU A 496 19.28 2.60 -17.15
C LEU A 496 18.86 3.67 -16.14
N ARG A 497 19.82 4.21 -15.40
CA ARG A 497 19.63 5.32 -14.45
C ARG A 497 19.04 6.53 -15.15
N TYR A 498 19.65 6.95 -16.26
CA TYR A 498 19.17 8.07 -17.06
C TYR A 498 17.73 7.86 -17.56
N ALA A 499 17.43 6.67 -18.12
CA ALA A 499 16.09 6.36 -18.63
C ALA A 499 15.03 6.32 -17.52
N LEU A 500 15.30 5.67 -16.40
CA LEU A 500 14.31 5.44 -15.34
C LEU A 500 14.18 6.62 -14.38
N GLU A 501 15.29 7.23 -13.97
CA GLU A 501 15.31 8.25 -12.91
C GLU A 501 15.20 9.67 -13.46
N GLU A 502 15.80 9.96 -14.62
CA GLU A 502 15.87 11.32 -15.17
C GLU A 502 14.81 11.55 -16.27
N LEU A 503 14.62 10.58 -17.16
CA LEU A 503 13.67 10.70 -18.28
C LEU A 503 12.25 10.20 -17.95
N GLY A 504 12.06 9.43 -16.88
CA GLY A 504 10.75 8.98 -16.43
C GLY A 504 10.17 7.77 -17.20
N TYR A 505 11.00 7.01 -17.91
CA TYR A 505 10.56 5.73 -18.49
C TYR A 505 10.28 4.70 -17.39
N ARG A 506 9.32 3.80 -17.62
CA ARG A 506 9.03 2.66 -16.71
C ARG A 506 9.54 1.33 -17.22
N ARG A 507 9.86 1.25 -18.52
CA ARG A 507 10.33 0.03 -19.17
C ARG A 507 11.57 0.34 -20.00
N VAL A 508 12.63 -0.41 -19.73
CA VAL A 508 13.80 -0.48 -20.60
C VAL A 508 13.88 -1.88 -21.20
N GLU A 509 13.79 -1.95 -22.52
CA GLU A 509 13.88 -3.19 -23.29
C GLU A 509 15.34 -3.50 -23.65
N TRP A 510 15.65 -4.79 -23.78
CA TRP A 510 16.93 -5.26 -24.29
C TRP A 510 16.68 -6.40 -25.27
N LYS A 511 17.05 -6.21 -26.54
CA LYS A 511 16.88 -7.22 -27.59
C LYS A 511 18.23 -7.75 -28.03
N CYS A 512 18.36 -9.07 -28.04
CA CYS A 512 19.53 -9.79 -28.55
C CYS A 512 19.15 -10.46 -29.87
N ASN A 513 20.11 -10.61 -30.78
CA ASN A 513 19.94 -11.45 -31.95
C ASN A 513 19.78 -12.93 -31.52
N ASP A 514 18.85 -13.66 -32.14
CA ASP A 514 18.52 -15.06 -31.79
C ASP A 514 19.74 -16.00 -31.87
N LEU A 515 20.72 -15.70 -32.74
CA LEU A 515 21.96 -16.48 -32.88
C LEU A 515 22.97 -16.22 -31.76
N ASN A 516 22.69 -15.29 -30.84
CA ASN A 516 23.51 -15.01 -29.65
C ASN A 516 23.17 -15.95 -28.47
N GLU A 517 23.02 -17.25 -28.75
CA GLU A 517 22.52 -18.28 -27.83
C GLU A 517 23.35 -18.43 -26.54
N GLY A 518 24.66 -18.14 -26.61
CA GLY A 518 25.57 -18.18 -25.46
C GLY A 518 25.49 -16.99 -24.49
N ARG A 519 24.83 -15.88 -24.88
CA ARG A 519 24.67 -14.67 -24.03
C ARG A 519 23.21 -14.35 -23.70
N ALA A 520 22.25 -14.73 -24.54
CA ALA A 520 20.81 -14.54 -24.29
C ALA A 520 20.34 -15.29 -23.03
N ASN A 521 20.77 -16.54 -22.86
CA ASN A 521 20.39 -17.37 -21.69
C ASN A 521 21.10 -16.96 -20.39
N ASN A 522 22.27 -16.34 -20.46
CA ASN A 522 22.98 -15.84 -19.29
C ASN A 522 22.44 -14.48 -18.79
N TRP A 523 21.81 -13.67 -19.65
CA TRP A 523 21.25 -12.37 -19.25
C TRP A 523 19.84 -12.47 -18.66
N ILE A 524 18.95 -13.29 -19.23
CA ILE A 524 17.60 -13.54 -18.70
C ILE A 524 17.67 -14.17 -17.30
N LEU A 525 18.70 -15.00 -17.05
CA LEU A 525 18.98 -15.50 -15.70
C LEU A 525 19.66 -14.43 -14.82
N GLN A 526 20.59 -13.60 -15.34
CA GLN A 526 21.31 -12.62 -14.52
C GLN A 526 20.48 -11.41 -14.07
N THR A 527 19.42 -10.99 -14.76
CA THR A 527 18.54 -9.92 -14.26
C THR A 527 17.58 -10.38 -13.17
N GLN A 528 17.27 -11.68 -13.10
CA GLN A 528 16.58 -12.29 -11.95
C GLN A 528 17.52 -12.82 -10.86
N THR A 529 18.85 -12.92 -11.10
CA THR A 529 19.80 -13.50 -10.13
C THR A 529 21.09 -12.69 -9.86
N ARG A 530 21.12 -11.38 -10.15
CA ARG A 530 22.14 -10.47 -9.58
C ARG A 530 21.53 -9.42 -8.63
N GLN A 531 20.82 -9.88 -7.62
CA GLN A 531 21.21 -9.44 -6.28
C GLN A 531 22.54 -10.14 -5.98
N HIS A 532 23.58 -9.37 -5.69
CA HIS A 532 24.87 -9.81 -5.14
C HIS A 532 25.15 -11.32 -5.17
N THR A 533 25.96 -11.77 -6.14
CA THR A 533 26.67 -13.06 -6.05
C THR A 533 28.15 -12.84 -5.69
N THR A 534 28.42 -12.22 -4.54
CA THR A 534 29.02 -13.07 -3.49
C THR A 534 27.88 -13.98 -3.09
N MET A 535 28.01 -15.32 -3.06
CA MET A 535 26.92 -16.13 -2.48
C MET A 535 26.51 -15.45 -1.18
N ALA A 536 25.34 -14.78 -1.18
CA ALA A 536 24.95 -13.97 -0.04
C ALA A 536 24.95 -14.95 1.11
N SER A 537 25.79 -14.68 2.11
CA SER A 537 25.99 -15.63 3.17
C SER A 537 24.61 -15.97 3.72
N LYS A 538 24.28 -17.26 3.73
CA LYS A 538 23.06 -17.72 4.42
C LYS A 538 23.16 -17.50 5.93
N THR A 539 24.27 -16.91 6.39
CA THR A 539 24.51 -16.48 7.76
C THR A 539 24.35 -14.98 7.89
N ALA A 540 23.59 -14.54 8.90
CA ALA A 540 23.58 -13.16 9.37
C ALA A 540 24.30 -13.04 10.72
N PHE A 541 25.03 -11.94 10.92
CA PHE A 541 25.66 -11.57 12.18
C PHE A 541 24.81 -10.54 12.91
N LEU A 542 24.16 -10.97 13.99
CA LEU A 542 23.15 -10.20 14.71
C LEU A 542 23.76 -9.57 15.98
N ILE A 543 23.75 -8.24 16.04
CA ILE A 543 24.31 -7.45 17.14
C ILE A 543 23.15 -6.87 17.96
N LEU A 544 22.95 -7.40 19.16
CA LEU A 544 21.81 -7.03 20.02
C LEU A 544 22.17 -5.93 21.03
N ASP A 545 21.41 -4.85 21.01
CA ASP A 545 21.34 -3.81 22.05
C ASP A 545 22.70 -3.13 22.37
N LEU A 546 23.58 -2.97 21.37
CA LEU A 546 24.82 -2.17 21.45
C LEU A 546 24.54 -0.65 21.31
N GLN A 547 23.53 -0.16 22.03
CA GLN A 547 23.14 1.26 22.06
C GLN A 547 23.56 1.93 23.38
N LYS A 548 23.81 3.24 23.36
CA LYS A 548 24.32 4.03 24.50
C LYS A 548 23.53 3.78 25.79
N GLY A 549 22.21 3.70 25.70
CA GLY A 549 21.32 3.46 26.83
C GLY A 549 21.56 2.14 27.56
N VAL A 550 22.06 1.12 26.85
CA VAL A 550 22.33 -0.23 27.38
C VAL A 550 23.81 -0.38 27.72
N THR A 551 24.71 0.12 26.87
CA THR A 551 26.16 0.05 27.14
C THR A 551 26.49 0.74 28.46
N GLY A 552 25.90 1.91 28.74
CA GLY A 552 26.11 2.64 30.00
C GLY A 552 25.55 1.95 31.25
N GLN A 553 24.86 0.81 31.12
CA GLN A 553 24.34 0.03 32.25
C GLN A 553 25.18 -1.21 32.58
N ILE A 554 26.07 -1.62 31.67
CA ILE A 554 26.84 -2.88 31.77
C ILE A 554 28.34 -2.61 31.67
N LEU A 555 28.72 -1.68 30.80
CA LEU A 555 30.11 -1.37 30.51
C LEU A 555 30.48 -0.06 31.21
N ASP A 556 31.10 -0.17 32.39
CA ASP A 556 31.64 0.99 33.11
C ASP A 556 32.77 1.64 32.29
N ASP A 557 32.63 2.94 32.01
CA ASP A 557 33.61 3.80 31.30
C ASP A 557 35.02 3.75 31.92
N SER A 558 35.16 3.32 33.18
CA SER A 558 36.42 3.34 33.93
C SER A 558 37.22 2.02 33.93
N THR A 559 36.72 0.96 33.28
CA THR A 559 37.32 -0.39 33.37
C THR A 559 38.09 -0.78 32.10
N PRO A 560 39.34 -1.29 32.21
CA PRO A 560 40.12 -1.80 31.06
C PRO A 560 39.43 -2.94 30.28
N GLU A 561 38.54 -3.66 30.95
CA GLU A 561 37.77 -4.80 30.42
C GLU A 561 36.76 -4.36 29.34
N ARG A 562 36.19 -3.15 29.47
CA ARG A 562 35.30 -2.56 28.46
C ARG A 562 36.01 -2.32 27.13
N GLU A 563 37.16 -1.65 27.17
CA GLU A 563 37.92 -1.33 25.96
C GLU A 563 38.36 -2.61 25.24
N SER A 564 38.77 -3.63 26.02
CA SER A 564 39.06 -4.96 25.48
C SER A 564 37.85 -5.60 24.79
N TYR A 565 36.67 -5.56 25.42
CA TYR A 565 35.43 -6.09 24.83
C TYR A 565 35.04 -5.36 23.54
N ILE A 566 35.00 -4.03 23.57
CA ILE A 566 34.59 -3.20 22.43
C ILE A 566 35.56 -3.40 21.26
N HIS A 567 36.86 -3.45 21.52
CA HIS A 567 37.86 -3.71 20.50
C HIS A 567 37.71 -5.12 19.88
N ARG A 568 37.48 -6.15 20.71
CA ARG A 568 37.21 -7.51 20.21
C ARG A 568 35.96 -7.55 19.34
N LEU A 569 34.85 -6.97 19.79
CA LEU A 569 33.61 -6.92 19.02
C LEU A 569 33.80 -6.21 17.68
N ALA A 570 34.41 -5.02 17.68
CA ALA A 570 34.68 -4.26 16.46
C ALA A 570 35.56 -5.05 15.48
N SER A 571 36.57 -5.76 15.97
CA SER A 571 37.42 -6.64 15.16
C SER A 571 36.62 -7.78 14.52
N VAL A 572 35.76 -8.45 15.29
CA VAL A 572 34.96 -9.59 14.80
C VAL A 572 33.92 -9.12 13.78
N VAL A 573 33.24 -7.99 14.04
CA VAL A 573 32.30 -7.39 13.09
C VAL A 573 33.00 -7.00 11.80
N LYS A 574 34.20 -6.41 11.88
CA LYS A 574 35.01 -6.11 10.69
C LYS A 574 35.33 -7.37 9.89
N THR A 575 35.80 -8.44 10.54
CA THR A 575 36.11 -9.68 9.84
C THR A 575 34.86 -10.34 9.24
N ALA A 576 33.72 -10.30 9.93
CA ALA A 576 32.45 -10.78 9.39
C ALA A 576 32.04 -10.00 8.12
N ARG A 577 32.19 -8.67 8.13
CA ARG A 577 31.98 -7.82 6.94
C ARG A 577 32.94 -8.17 5.82
N ASP A 578 34.23 -8.34 6.12
CA ASP A 578 35.26 -8.72 5.13
C ASP A 578 34.94 -10.08 4.47
N LYS A 579 34.24 -10.97 5.17
CA LYS A 579 33.74 -12.26 4.68
C LYS A 579 32.35 -12.19 4.05
N SER A 580 31.81 -10.99 3.80
CA SER A 580 30.48 -10.77 3.20
C SER A 580 29.32 -11.40 3.99
N ILE A 581 29.45 -11.50 5.31
CA ILE A 581 28.34 -11.89 6.20
C ILE A 581 27.45 -10.67 6.44
N GLN A 582 26.13 -10.84 6.30
CA GLN A 582 25.18 -9.75 6.50
C GLN A 582 25.18 -9.31 7.97
N ILE A 583 25.57 -8.07 8.23
CA ILE A 583 25.51 -7.49 9.58
C ILE A 583 24.12 -6.89 9.81
N ILE A 584 23.52 -7.22 10.96
CA ILE A 584 22.23 -6.69 11.39
C ILE A 584 22.37 -6.15 12.82
N HIS A 585 22.21 -4.84 12.99
CA HIS A 585 22.15 -4.18 14.27
C HIS A 585 20.71 -4.14 14.77
N VAL A 586 20.49 -4.60 15.99
CA VAL A 586 19.18 -4.55 16.64
C VAL A 586 19.25 -3.60 17.81
N LYS A 587 18.42 -2.56 17.79
CA LYS A 587 18.28 -1.61 18.90
C LYS A 587 16.87 -1.61 19.45
N THR A 588 16.73 -1.31 20.74
CA THR A 588 15.46 -1.07 21.40
C THR A 588 15.14 0.43 21.40
N ALA A 589 14.02 0.82 20.81
CA ALA A 589 13.48 2.17 20.91
C ALA A 589 11.95 2.14 20.95
N PHE A 590 11.32 3.07 21.65
CA PHE A 590 9.88 3.21 21.80
C PHE A 590 9.40 4.50 21.15
N ARG A 591 8.16 4.50 20.63
CA ARG A 591 7.57 5.70 20.03
C ARG A 591 7.40 6.76 21.09
N CYS A 592 7.43 8.02 20.66
CA CYS A 592 7.07 9.15 21.52
C CYS A 592 5.72 8.88 22.21
N GLY A 593 5.66 9.10 23.53
CA GLY A 593 4.50 8.78 24.36
C GLY A 593 4.38 7.31 24.81
N PHE A 594 5.33 6.45 24.44
CA PHE A 594 5.40 5.03 24.81
C PHE A 594 4.11 4.21 24.54
N PRO A 595 3.37 4.40 23.42
CA PRO A 595 2.17 3.60 23.12
C PRO A 595 2.51 2.11 23.00
N ASP A 596 3.77 1.81 22.67
CA ASP A 596 4.28 0.46 22.58
C ASP A 596 4.38 -0.24 23.96
N LEU A 597 4.37 0.48 25.09
CA LEU A 597 4.53 -0.09 26.43
C LEU A 597 3.24 0.02 27.26
N HIS A 598 2.46 -1.06 27.27
CA HIS A 598 1.30 -1.14 28.16
C HIS A 598 1.72 -1.03 29.64
N PRO A 599 0.99 -0.30 30.50
CA PRO A 599 1.28 -0.19 31.94
C PRO A 599 1.36 -1.51 32.74
N ARG A 600 0.87 -2.63 32.18
CA ARG A 600 0.94 -3.96 32.79
C ARG A 600 2.29 -4.64 32.53
N ASN A 601 3.05 -4.17 31.55
CA ASN A 601 4.41 -4.63 31.33
C ASN A 601 5.31 -4.01 32.43
N PRO A 602 5.98 -4.81 33.27
CA PRO A 602 6.85 -4.28 34.33
C PRO A 602 7.99 -3.38 33.82
N SER A 603 8.37 -3.46 32.54
CA SER A 603 9.33 -2.52 31.97
C SER A 603 8.78 -1.10 31.86
N ALA A 604 7.46 -0.92 31.70
CA ALA A 604 6.82 0.38 31.58
C ALA A 604 7.11 1.27 32.81
N GLN A 605 7.00 0.70 34.01
CA GLN A 605 7.29 1.40 35.27
C GLN A 605 8.76 1.84 35.39
N ARG A 606 9.68 1.15 34.72
CA ARG A 606 11.12 1.45 34.78
C ARG A 606 11.56 2.39 33.66
N VAL A 607 10.99 2.26 32.47
CA VAL A 607 11.45 2.97 31.27
C VAL A 607 10.73 4.31 31.10
N ILE A 608 9.40 4.34 31.23
CA ILE A 608 8.60 5.55 30.95
C ILE A 608 9.05 6.74 31.80
N PRO A 609 9.28 6.61 33.13
CA PRO A 609 9.69 7.76 33.95
C PRO A 609 11.06 8.33 33.59
N THR A 610 11.91 7.54 32.90
CA THR A 610 13.26 7.98 32.54
C THR A 610 13.29 8.81 31.26
N GLY A 611 12.25 8.75 30.41
CA GLY A 611 12.23 9.35 29.08
C GLY A 611 13.20 8.72 28.06
N LYS A 612 14.17 7.93 28.53
CA LYS A 612 15.15 7.19 27.72
C LYS A 612 14.47 6.10 26.91
N TYR A 613 15.20 5.61 25.92
CA TYR A 613 14.77 4.64 24.92
C TYR A 613 13.64 5.15 24.01
N THR A 614 13.39 6.45 23.98
CA THR A 614 12.45 7.06 23.02
C THR A 614 13.15 7.27 21.68
N GLU A 615 12.43 7.09 20.56
CA GLU A 615 12.97 7.42 19.23
C GLU A 615 13.44 8.88 19.17
N GLY A 616 14.69 9.08 18.73
CA GLY A 616 15.35 10.38 18.68
C GLY A 616 16.15 10.76 19.94
N ASP A 617 16.05 9.98 21.03
CA ASP A 617 16.87 10.18 22.23
C ASP A 617 18.28 9.57 22.08
N GLU A 618 19.29 10.18 22.70
CA GLU A 618 20.68 9.71 22.61
C GLU A 618 20.86 8.25 23.10
N SER A 619 19.99 7.77 24.01
CA SER A 619 20.07 6.42 24.54
C SER A 619 19.75 5.32 23.52
N VAL A 620 19.17 5.67 22.36
CA VAL A 620 18.92 4.72 21.24
C VAL A 620 19.99 4.78 20.15
N GLU A 621 20.98 5.67 20.28
CA GLU A 621 22.12 5.72 19.36
C GLU A 621 23.04 4.52 19.57
N LEU A 622 23.46 3.91 18.46
CA LEU A 622 24.39 2.78 18.48
C LEU A 622 25.80 3.23 18.91
N HIS A 623 26.53 2.35 19.58
CA HIS A 623 27.88 2.64 20.05
C HIS A 623 28.83 2.87 18.85
N PRO A 624 29.63 3.96 18.82
CA PRO A 624 30.44 4.32 17.64
C PRO A 624 31.40 3.22 17.14
N ALA A 625 31.93 2.41 18.05
CA ALA A 625 32.85 1.31 17.72
C ALA A 625 32.26 0.23 16.81
N VAL A 626 30.93 0.12 16.76
CA VAL A 626 30.19 -0.77 15.86
C VAL A 626 29.19 0.02 15.03
N ALA A 627 29.52 1.27 14.67
CA ALA A 627 28.64 2.09 13.85
C ALA A 627 28.23 1.32 12.56
N PRO A 628 26.93 1.37 12.19
CA PRO A 628 26.47 0.74 10.95
C PRO A 628 27.20 1.29 9.73
N HIS A 629 27.61 0.39 8.83
CA HIS A 629 28.08 0.74 7.50
C HIS A 629 26.90 0.81 6.51
N GLU A 630 27.13 1.36 5.32
CA GLU A 630 26.11 1.52 4.26
C GLU A 630 25.33 0.24 3.91
N ASN A 631 25.99 -0.93 4.03
CA ASN A 631 25.40 -2.24 3.72
C ASN A 631 24.88 -3.00 4.96
N ASP A 632 25.02 -2.44 6.16
CA ASP A 632 24.48 -3.05 7.36
C ASP A 632 23.00 -2.71 7.49
N ILE A 633 22.23 -3.62 8.10
CA ILE A 633 20.82 -3.38 8.39
C ILE A 633 20.68 -2.94 9.84
N VAL A 634 19.85 -1.93 10.10
CA VAL A 634 19.49 -1.49 11.45
C VAL A 634 18.01 -1.73 11.66
N THR A 635 17.66 -2.66 12.55
CA THR A 635 16.28 -2.94 12.94
C THR A 635 16.00 -2.42 14.36
N THR A 636 14.78 -1.94 14.57
CA THR A 636 14.34 -1.41 15.86
C THR A 636 13.29 -2.32 16.46
N LYS A 637 13.59 -2.94 17.61
CA LYS A 637 12.65 -3.78 18.37
C LYS A 637 11.89 -2.98 19.43
N ARG A 638 10.61 -3.32 19.62
CA ARG A 638 9.76 -2.77 20.69
C ARG A 638 9.57 -3.72 21.87
N ARG A 639 10.13 -4.93 21.82
CA ARG A 639 10.04 -5.94 22.87
C ARG A 639 11.42 -6.54 23.13
N VAL A 640 11.47 -7.51 24.05
CA VAL A 640 12.72 -8.11 24.50
C VAL A 640 13.39 -8.89 23.36
N SER A 641 12.66 -9.81 22.72
CA SER A 641 13.13 -10.55 21.55
C SER A 641 13.27 -9.62 20.33
N ALA A 642 14.33 -9.84 19.56
CA ALA A 642 14.58 -9.11 18.32
C ALA A 642 13.54 -9.35 17.23
N PHE A 643 12.71 -10.40 17.33
CA PHE A 643 11.64 -10.70 16.36
C PHE A 643 10.31 -10.02 16.69
N VAL A 644 10.12 -9.50 17.91
CA VAL A 644 8.81 -9.00 18.34
C VAL A 644 8.77 -7.48 18.31
N GLY A 645 7.87 -6.95 17.49
CA GLY A 645 7.76 -5.51 17.26
C GLY A 645 8.98 -4.94 16.54
N SER A 646 9.51 -5.67 15.57
CA SER A 646 10.59 -5.26 14.66
C SER A 646 10.28 -5.76 13.24
N ASP A 647 11.09 -5.36 12.26
CA ASP A 647 11.08 -5.86 10.88
C ASP A 647 12.12 -6.97 10.64
N LEU A 648 12.74 -7.52 11.69
CA LEU A 648 13.82 -8.52 11.57
C LEU A 648 13.41 -9.75 10.76
N ASP A 649 12.21 -10.29 10.98
CA ASP A 649 11.73 -11.46 10.25
C ASP A 649 11.62 -11.21 8.73
N VAL A 650 11.11 -10.03 8.35
CA VAL A 650 11.01 -9.63 6.94
C VAL A 650 12.40 -9.52 6.32
N VAL A 651 13.35 -8.93 7.05
CA VAL A 651 14.75 -8.80 6.63
C VAL A 651 15.40 -10.18 6.41
N LEU A 652 15.32 -11.07 7.40
CA LEU A 652 15.97 -12.38 7.34
C LEU A 652 15.40 -13.23 6.20
N ARG A 653 14.06 -13.26 6.02
CA ARG A 653 13.41 -14.01 4.94
C ARG A 653 13.72 -13.44 3.56
N SER A 654 13.70 -12.12 3.40
CA SER A 654 14.02 -11.46 2.13
C SER A 654 15.46 -11.71 1.71
N SER A 655 16.38 -11.79 2.67
CA SER A 655 17.80 -12.09 2.46
C SER A 655 18.13 -13.59 2.43
N ARG A 656 17.12 -14.48 2.53
CA ARG A 656 17.27 -15.94 2.54
C ARG A 656 18.31 -16.44 3.57
N ILE A 657 18.30 -15.83 4.74
CA ILE A 657 19.16 -16.23 5.85
C ILE A 657 18.62 -17.54 6.44
N GLU A 658 19.52 -18.48 6.70
CA GLU A 658 19.24 -19.79 7.31
C GLU A 658 19.97 -19.96 8.65
N HIS A 659 21.02 -19.17 8.91
CA HIS A 659 21.83 -19.25 10.13
C HIS A 659 22.06 -17.88 10.78
N LEU A 660 21.98 -17.78 12.10
CA LEU A 660 22.25 -16.55 12.85
C LEU A 660 23.46 -16.74 13.77
N VAL A 661 24.40 -15.81 13.68
CA VAL A 661 25.50 -15.65 14.65
C VAL A 661 25.12 -14.49 15.57
N VAL A 662 24.83 -14.79 16.83
CA VAL A 662 24.24 -13.83 17.76
C VAL A 662 25.27 -13.37 18.78
N VAL A 663 25.38 -12.04 18.93
CA VAL A 663 26.15 -11.36 19.97
C VAL A 663 25.31 -10.24 20.59
N GLY A 664 25.69 -9.75 21.76
CA GLY A 664 25.07 -8.53 22.30
C GLY A 664 24.93 -8.47 23.81
N LEU A 665 24.24 -7.43 24.26
CA LEU A 665 24.12 -7.08 25.66
C LEU A 665 22.80 -7.57 26.27
N ILE A 666 22.83 -7.84 27.58
CA ILE A 666 21.73 -8.40 28.38
C ILE A 666 21.40 -9.84 27.93
N THR A 667 22.26 -10.77 28.35
CA THR A 667 22.14 -12.21 28.07
C THR A 667 20.77 -12.78 28.46
N SER A 668 20.29 -12.44 29.65
CA SER A 668 18.99 -12.79 30.25
C SER A 668 17.78 -12.16 29.57
N GLY A 669 18.00 -11.15 28.74
CA GLY A 669 16.97 -10.42 28.03
C GLY A 669 17.04 -10.71 26.54
N ALA A 670 17.66 -9.79 25.81
CA ALA A 670 17.62 -9.78 24.36
C ALA A 670 18.26 -11.02 23.73
N VAL A 671 19.41 -11.48 24.24
CA VAL A 671 20.12 -12.65 23.69
C VAL A 671 19.28 -13.91 23.87
N LEU A 672 18.93 -14.28 25.11
CA LEU A 672 18.15 -15.49 25.39
C LEU A 672 16.79 -15.50 24.68
N SER A 673 16.06 -14.37 24.71
CA SER A 673 14.72 -14.29 24.11
C SER A 673 14.77 -14.42 22.60
N THR A 674 15.78 -13.80 21.96
CA THR A 674 15.96 -13.87 20.50
C THR A 674 16.40 -15.26 20.07
N VAL A 675 17.37 -15.87 20.77
CA VAL A 675 17.86 -17.22 20.46
C VAL A 675 16.75 -18.26 20.57
N ARG A 676 15.92 -18.20 21.62
CA ARG A 676 14.79 -19.12 21.78
C ARG A 676 13.79 -19.02 20.63
N GLN A 677 13.40 -17.80 20.30
CA GLN A 677 12.45 -17.59 19.22
C GLN A 677 13.04 -17.94 17.85
N ALA A 678 14.33 -17.67 17.62
CA ALA A 678 15.00 -18.08 16.40
C ALA A 678 15.08 -19.60 16.25
N ALA A 679 15.28 -20.32 17.36
CA ALA A 679 15.26 -21.79 17.38
C ALA A 679 13.87 -22.33 17.06
N ASP A 680 12.81 -21.73 17.61
CA ASP A 680 11.41 -22.07 17.29
C ASP A 680 11.04 -21.75 15.83
N LEU A 681 11.82 -20.90 15.16
CA LEU A 681 11.71 -20.54 13.74
C LEU A 681 12.68 -21.31 12.84
N ASP A 682 13.32 -22.38 13.35
CA ASP A 682 14.22 -23.29 12.62
C ASP A 682 15.50 -22.65 12.03
N TYR A 683 15.99 -21.54 12.59
CA TYR A 683 17.31 -21.03 12.22
C TYR A 683 18.44 -21.91 12.78
N GLY A 684 19.51 -22.10 12.00
CA GLY A 684 20.79 -22.53 12.56
C GLY A 684 21.36 -21.43 13.47
N LEU A 685 21.89 -21.78 14.64
CA LEU A 685 22.28 -20.78 15.63
C LEU A 685 23.70 -21.00 16.15
N THR A 686 24.47 -19.91 16.15
CA THR A 686 25.75 -19.81 16.86
C THR A 686 25.72 -18.60 17.78
N VAL A 687 26.16 -18.74 19.02
CA VAL A 687 26.27 -17.64 19.99
C VAL A 687 27.74 -17.47 20.37
N LEU A 688 28.28 -16.28 20.17
CA LEU A 688 29.67 -15.97 20.56
C LEU A 688 29.68 -15.49 22.01
N HIS A 689 29.90 -16.42 22.94
CA HIS A 689 29.64 -16.15 24.36
C HIS A 689 30.56 -15.07 24.96
N ASP A 690 31.78 -14.92 24.44
CA ASP A 690 32.76 -13.89 24.84
C ASP A 690 32.42 -12.50 24.28
N LEU A 691 31.38 -12.40 23.44
CA LEU A 691 30.76 -11.18 22.94
C LEU A 691 29.31 -11.02 23.42
N CYS A 692 28.90 -11.80 24.43
CA CYS A 692 27.64 -11.66 25.13
C CYS A 692 27.91 -11.23 26.58
N LEU A 693 27.14 -10.29 27.11
CA LEU A 693 27.28 -9.84 28.50
C LEU A 693 25.93 -9.73 29.20
N ASP A 694 25.94 -9.83 30.52
CA ASP A 694 24.82 -9.49 31.39
C ASP A 694 25.30 -8.60 32.54
N ARG A 695 24.37 -8.02 33.28
CA ARG A 695 24.67 -7.25 34.50
C ARG A 695 25.16 -8.16 35.62
N ASP A 696 24.77 -9.43 35.59
CA ASP A 696 25.14 -10.43 36.57
C ASP A 696 25.87 -11.60 35.88
N GLN A 697 27.13 -11.81 36.28
CA GLN A 697 27.99 -12.83 35.69
C GLN A 697 27.50 -14.25 35.98
N GLU A 698 26.93 -14.52 37.16
CA GLU A 698 26.41 -15.85 37.50
C GLU A 698 25.19 -16.18 36.62
N VAL A 699 24.31 -15.20 36.41
CA VAL A 699 23.17 -15.34 35.49
C VAL A 699 23.64 -15.59 34.07
N HIS A 700 24.65 -14.85 33.59
CA HIS A 700 25.25 -15.06 32.27
C HIS A 700 25.77 -16.51 32.12
N ASP A 701 26.57 -16.98 33.08
CA ASP A 701 27.20 -18.32 33.03
C ASP A 701 26.16 -19.45 33.01
N VAL A 702 25.10 -19.32 33.80
CA VAL A 702 23.99 -20.29 33.81
C VAL A 702 23.25 -20.27 32.47
N LEU A 703 22.97 -19.08 31.94
CA LEU A 703 22.21 -18.95 30.70
C LEU A 703 22.98 -19.42 29.46
N MET A 704 24.31 -19.32 29.44
CA MET A 704 25.12 -19.92 28.37
C MET A 704 24.91 -21.44 28.30
N LYS A 705 24.75 -22.13 29.43
CA LYS A 705 24.40 -23.57 29.46
C LYS A 705 22.98 -23.85 28.96
N VAL A 706 22.06 -22.91 29.16
CA VAL A 706 20.68 -23.03 28.67
C VAL A 706 20.64 -22.82 27.15
N ILE A 707 21.32 -21.79 26.66
CA ILE A 707 21.44 -21.45 25.24
C ILE A 707 22.12 -22.57 24.45
N ALA A 708 23.12 -23.25 25.04
CA ALA A 708 23.81 -24.38 24.43
C ALA A 708 22.90 -25.59 24.09
N LYS A 709 21.65 -25.60 24.54
CA LYS A 709 20.66 -26.62 24.14
C LYS A 709 20.00 -26.33 22.79
N GLN A 710 20.13 -25.11 22.28
CA GLN A 710 19.45 -24.62 21.07
C GLN A 710 20.41 -23.99 20.05
N ALA A 711 21.65 -23.70 20.45
CA ALA A 711 22.65 -23.05 19.61
C ALA A 711 24.06 -23.57 19.91
N ASP A 712 24.94 -23.50 18.92
CA ASP A 712 26.37 -23.71 19.12
C ASP A 712 26.97 -22.53 19.89
N VAL A 713 27.42 -22.76 21.12
CA VAL A 713 28.05 -21.73 21.96
C VAL A 713 29.55 -21.86 21.85
N VAL A 714 30.21 -20.89 21.23
CA VAL A 714 31.66 -20.91 20.93
C VAL A 714 32.30 -19.56 21.26
N ARG A 715 33.63 -19.53 21.31
CA ARG A 715 34.38 -18.26 21.40
C ARG A 715 34.44 -17.60 20.03
N SER A 716 34.50 -16.26 20.00
CA SER A 716 34.62 -15.48 18.77
C SER A 716 35.85 -15.87 17.95
N GLU A 717 37.00 -16.10 18.59
CA GLU A 717 38.23 -16.58 17.94
C GLU A 717 38.05 -17.95 17.26
N GLU A 718 37.34 -18.86 17.91
CA GLU A 718 37.06 -20.19 17.37
C GLU A 718 36.12 -20.11 16.17
N TRP A 719 35.09 -19.27 16.25
CA TRP A 719 34.18 -19.04 15.13
C TRP A 719 34.91 -18.40 13.94
N LEU A 720 35.76 -17.38 14.19
CA LEU A 720 36.58 -16.76 13.16
C LEU A 720 37.52 -17.76 12.48
N ALA A 721 38.07 -18.73 13.20
CA ALA A 721 38.92 -19.77 12.63
C ALA A 721 38.15 -20.74 11.70
N ARG A 722 36.81 -20.80 11.81
CA ARG A 722 35.93 -21.62 10.96
C ARG A 722 35.46 -20.88 9.69
N LEU A 723 35.71 -19.57 9.57
CA LEU A 723 35.31 -18.71 8.43
C LEU A 723 36.39 -18.60 7.35
#